data_AF-A0A3B9T1A0-F1
#
_entry.id   AF-A0A3B9T1A0-F1
#
_cell.length_a   1.000
_cell.length_b   1.000
_cell.length_c   1.000
_cell.angle_alpha   90.00
_cell.angle_beta   90.00
_cell.angle_gamma   90.00
#
_symmetry.space_group_name_H-M   'P 1'
#
loop_
_entity.id
_entity.type
_entity.pdbx_description
1 polymer ?
#
loop_
_entity_poly.entity_id
_entity_poly.type
_entity_poly.pdbx_seq_one_letter_code
_entity_poly.pdbx_strand_id
1 'polypeptide(L)'
;MKKQKRMTALLTAACLLTAIPLPMQHAQAETEVLFHDLEGLPFENGDPFKGVDISSVLSLENSGVVFRDQNGNPQDIFQTLAEAGVNTIRVRVWNDPYHSATRENYGGGICDAENAVQIAKRCAKAGLKMLVDFHYSDFWADPGKQNAPKAWNRYTLSQKADAIYQYTTETLHAIRQTGAEIAMVQVGNETTTGMCGVKLADYNWSTEGWRDLAVLFNAGAKAVREFDPATLVCLHFTNPEKASNMLYIAKMLDQTHVDYDVFATSYYPYWHGTLSDLSSVLRSVSGTYHKKVMVAETSWSYTFADADDFPNTIGDASKLGEYESYEISPAGQRAFLHDLFQTIASIPDGMGIGVFYWEPAWLGVGTSFSANVPIWNRFGSGWANACASEFDPEAKEYYGGSSVDNQALFGKDGTPLDSLYVYSIVHGSPADHMEYGKNLFENPGYERNGGWTNQPDAWTLRATADSHFDVRAEDIRSGDYALHWYSERAFSNSSAETAFVPDEDGIYKCMVYIQGDTTMQYQLTAETRNGKTAETKGSGAGWAVWQTPYVEIPLTAGERVTVKLTVSGGAGSYGSADDWFAGKEKDPLQLDTHEITMHQKEKRQLRHNREQVEFVSSDPDVIQIAPDGSLIAVGVGTAEVHAVLFGQHTETVFVTVLPEEKALPDLNEDGSADCKDAKLLQQYLLGNGTLTAEQAVIADRNADQKLNAVDLTIMKCEINN
;
A
#
# COMPACT_ATOMS: atom_id res chain seq x y z
N MET A 1 -81.46 -6.94 29.17
CA MET A 1 -80.05 -7.16 29.56
C MET A 1 -79.22 -7.53 28.32
N LYS A 2 -78.22 -6.69 27.99
CA LYS A 2 -76.96 -6.82 27.16
C LYS A 2 -76.93 -7.76 25.92
N LYS A 3 -76.75 -7.27 24.67
CA LYS A 3 -75.54 -6.83 23.89
C LYS A 3 -74.49 -7.93 23.62
N GLN A 4 -74.15 -8.24 22.35
CA GLN A 4 -72.97 -7.73 21.59
C GLN A 4 -72.82 -8.35 20.17
N LYS A 5 -72.08 -7.61 19.31
CA LYS A 5 -71.95 -7.67 17.84
C LYS A 5 -71.02 -8.78 17.29
N ARG A 6 -71.32 -9.26 16.07
CA ARG A 6 -70.37 -9.84 15.08
C ARG A 6 -70.88 -9.58 13.66
N MET A 7 -69.95 -9.42 12.70
CA MET A 7 -70.01 -9.69 11.25
C MET A 7 -69.05 -8.70 10.54
N THR A 8 -68.34 -8.97 9.44
CA THR A 8 -67.91 -10.14 8.65
C THR A 8 -67.02 -9.54 7.55
N ALA A 9 -65.99 -10.25 7.06
CA ALA A 9 -65.53 -10.05 5.68
C ALA A 9 -64.94 -11.36 5.15
N LEU A 10 -65.36 -11.74 3.93
CA LEU A 10 -65.03 -12.96 3.20
C LEU A 10 -64.61 -12.56 1.76
N LEU A 11 -63.60 -13.29 1.24
CA LEU A 11 -63.22 -13.67 -0.15
C LEU A 11 -63.89 -12.94 -1.35
N THR A 12 -63.24 -12.68 -2.50
CA THR A 12 -62.51 -13.61 -3.40
C THR A 12 -61.77 -12.80 -4.51
N ALA A 13 -60.84 -13.45 -5.24
CA ALA A 13 -59.78 -12.92 -6.13
C ALA A 13 -60.15 -12.30 -7.51
N ALA A 14 -59.25 -11.45 -8.06
CA ALA A 14 -58.84 -11.39 -9.49
C ALA A 14 -57.67 -10.40 -9.71
N CYS A 15 -56.85 -10.67 -10.75
CA CYS A 15 -55.56 -10.08 -11.13
C CYS A 15 -55.48 -8.54 -11.28
N LEU A 16 -54.32 -7.95 -10.91
CA LEU A 16 -53.84 -6.67 -11.46
C LEU A 16 -52.31 -6.56 -11.39
N LEU A 17 -51.72 -6.04 -12.48
CA LEU A 17 -50.30 -5.74 -12.65
C LEU A 17 -49.80 -4.79 -11.56
N THR A 18 -48.70 -5.17 -10.89
CA THR A 18 -48.03 -4.34 -9.88
C THR A 18 -46.94 -3.49 -10.53
N ALA A 19 -47.15 -2.17 -10.53
CA ALA A 19 -46.10 -1.19 -10.81
C ALA A 19 -45.10 -1.14 -9.64
N ILE A 20 -43.83 -1.07 -10.01
CA ILE A 20 -42.64 -1.08 -9.15
C ILE A 20 -42.52 0.27 -8.44
N PRO A 21 -42.23 0.34 -7.12
CA PRO A 21 -41.84 1.59 -6.48
C PRO A 21 -40.36 1.88 -6.80
N LEU A 22 -40.09 3.03 -7.42
CA LEU A 22 -38.74 3.58 -7.59
C LEU A 22 -38.16 3.97 -6.21
N PRO A 23 -36.93 3.58 -5.87
CA PRO A 23 -36.29 3.98 -4.63
C PRO A 23 -35.82 5.44 -4.72
N MET A 24 -36.06 6.20 -3.65
CA MET A 24 -35.45 7.52 -3.42
C MET A 24 -33.92 7.39 -3.39
N GLN A 25 -33.26 8.00 -4.38
CA GLN A 25 -31.81 8.21 -4.38
C GLN A 25 -31.44 9.12 -3.20
N HIS A 26 -30.87 8.54 -2.15
CA HIS A 26 -30.04 9.30 -1.23
C HIS A 26 -28.73 9.57 -1.97
N ALA A 27 -28.41 10.84 -2.19
CA ALA A 27 -27.08 11.24 -2.64
C ALA A 27 -26.08 10.84 -1.54
N GLN A 28 -25.43 9.68 -1.71
CA GLN A 28 -24.14 9.44 -1.08
C GLN A 28 -23.18 10.37 -1.80
N ALA A 29 -22.61 11.32 -1.06
CA ALA A 29 -21.37 11.94 -1.47
C ALA A 29 -20.33 10.80 -1.52
N GLU A 30 -20.01 10.34 -2.73
CA GLU A 30 -18.79 9.57 -2.98
C GLU A 30 -17.63 10.53 -2.71
N THR A 31 -17.14 10.54 -1.47
CA THR A 31 -15.77 10.95 -1.19
C THR A 31 -14.88 9.91 -1.84
N GLU A 32 -14.59 10.10 -3.12
CA GLU A 32 -13.49 9.43 -3.79
C GLU A 32 -12.22 9.89 -3.08
N VAL A 33 -11.66 9.00 -2.26
CA VAL A 33 -10.40 9.23 -1.57
C VAL A 33 -9.32 9.26 -2.64
N LEU A 34 -8.81 10.44 -2.96
CA LEU A 34 -7.65 10.60 -3.83
C LEU A 34 -6.46 9.84 -3.22
N PHE A 35 -6.12 8.74 -3.89
CA PHE A 35 -4.92 7.96 -3.68
C PHE A 35 -3.71 8.88 -3.91
N HIS A 36 -2.88 9.04 -2.89
CA HIS A 36 -1.56 9.64 -3.06
C HIS A 36 -0.62 8.50 -3.42
N ASP A 37 -0.03 8.55 -4.61
CA ASP A 37 1.00 7.61 -5.01
C ASP A 37 2.28 7.86 -4.21
N LEU A 38 2.88 6.78 -3.71
CA LEU A 38 4.25 6.76 -3.18
C LEU A 38 5.03 5.77 -4.03
N GLU A 39 5.38 6.16 -5.25
CA GLU A 39 6.36 5.44 -6.06
C GLU A 39 7.75 5.49 -5.37
N GLY A 40 8.41 4.34 -5.26
CA GLY A 40 9.87 4.28 -5.04
C GLY A 40 10.35 4.05 -3.60
N LEU A 41 9.79 3.07 -2.87
CA LEU A 41 10.50 2.53 -1.70
C LEU A 41 11.76 1.79 -2.16
N PRO A 42 12.95 2.03 -1.56
CA PRO A 42 14.22 1.52 -2.06
C PRO A 42 14.43 0.05 -1.66
N PHE A 43 13.54 -0.86 -2.06
CA PHE A 43 13.86 -2.29 -2.00
C PHE A 43 14.82 -2.60 -3.14
N GLU A 44 16.12 -2.65 -2.84
CA GLU A 44 17.20 -2.74 -3.83
C GLU A 44 17.25 -4.06 -4.62
N ASN A 45 16.35 -5.02 -4.33
CA ASN A 45 16.36 -6.40 -4.85
C ASN A 45 15.03 -6.80 -5.54
N GLY A 46 14.34 -5.86 -6.16
CA GLY A 46 13.03 -6.09 -6.79
C GLY A 46 11.87 -5.95 -5.81
N ASP A 47 10.66 -6.27 -6.29
CA ASP A 47 9.44 -6.13 -5.49
C ASP A 47 9.55 -6.87 -4.16
N PRO A 48 9.30 -6.20 -3.01
CA PRO A 48 9.34 -6.85 -1.71
C PRO A 48 8.24 -7.90 -1.59
N PHE A 49 8.35 -8.77 -0.60
CA PHE A 49 7.21 -9.56 -0.14
C PHE A 49 6.12 -8.61 0.37
N LYS A 50 5.06 -8.48 -0.43
CA LYS A 50 3.81 -7.78 -0.12
C LYS A 50 2.82 -8.82 0.35
N GLY A 51 2.99 -9.19 1.60
CA GLY A 51 2.41 -10.40 2.16
C GLY A 51 1.12 -10.14 2.92
N VAL A 52 0.21 -11.12 2.88
CA VAL A 52 -0.90 -11.20 3.85
C VAL A 52 -1.08 -12.64 4.34
N ASP A 53 -1.44 -12.82 5.61
CA ASP A 53 -1.88 -14.10 6.17
C ASP A 53 -3.41 -14.15 6.16
N ILE A 54 -3.99 -15.04 5.36
CA ILE A 54 -5.45 -15.23 5.29
C ILE A 54 -5.84 -16.65 5.65
N SER A 55 -5.15 -17.28 6.60
CA SER A 55 -5.35 -18.71 6.86
C SER A 55 -6.78 -19.04 7.35
N SER A 56 -7.49 -18.07 7.94
CA SER A 56 -8.90 -18.23 8.33
C SER A 56 -9.89 -18.30 7.15
N VAL A 57 -9.47 -17.97 5.92
CA VAL A 57 -10.34 -17.71 4.76
C VAL A 57 -11.32 -18.85 4.45
N LEU A 58 -10.85 -20.11 4.46
CA LEU A 58 -11.70 -21.25 4.12
C LEU A 58 -12.79 -21.46 5.18
N SER A 59 -12.44 -21.32 6.46
CA SER A 59 -13.40 -21.39 7.55
C SER A 59 -14.44 -20.29 7.47
N LEU A 60 -14.05 -19.07 7.08
CA LEU A 60 -14.96 -17.94 6.94
C LEU A 60 -15.93 -18.12 5.78
N GLU A 61 -15.45 -18.53 4.62
CA GLU A 61 -16.29 -18.82 3.46
C GLU A 61 -17.28 -19.96 3.75
N ASN A 62 -16.82 -21.02 4.44
CA ASN A 62 -17.69 -22.11 4.89
C ASN A 62 -18.74 -21.64 5.92
N SER A 63 -18.43 -20.59 6.68
CA SER A 63 -19.36 -19.89 7.58
C SER A 63 -20.30 -18.92 6.88
N GLY A 64 -20.16 -18.73 5.56
CA GLY A 64 -21.02 -17.88 4.73
C GLY A 64 -20.54 -16.45 4.53
N VAL A 65 -19.29 -16.13 4.91
CA VAL A 65 -18.67 -14.84 4.56
C VAL A 65 -18.49 -14.76 3.04
N VAL A 66 -18.77 -13.59 2.47
CA VAL A 66 -18.62 -13.31 1.05
C VAL A 66 -17.71 -12.12 0.87
N PHE A 67 -16.58 -12.31 0.20
CA PHE A 67 -15.66 -11.23 -0.18
C PHE A 67 -16.07 -10.60 -1.51
N ARG A 68 -15.68 -9.34 -1.70
CA ARG A 68 -16.07 -8.52 -2.84
C ARG A 68 -14.86 -7.83 -3.48
N ASP A 69 -15.06 -7.33 -4.69
CA ASP A 69 -14.17 -6.37 -5.35
C ASP A 69 -14.45 -4.94 -4.85
N GLN A 70 -13.67 -3.97 -5.35
CA GLN A 70 -13.85 -2.54 -5.05
C GLN A 70 -15.20 -1.96 -5.48
N ASN A 71 -15.89 -2.61 -6.42
CA ASN A 71 -17.20 -2.19 -6.91
C ASN A 71 -18.35 -2.86 -6.13
N GLY A 72 -18.04 -3.65 -5.09
CA GLY A 72 -19.01 -4.37 -4.27
C GLY A 72 -19.51 -5.69 -4.89
N ASN A 73 -18.96 -6.15 -6.02
CA ASN A 73 -19.33 -7.42 -6.62
C ASN A 73 -18.65 -8.60 -5.90
N PRO A 74 -19.34 -9.72 -5.64
CA PRO A 74 -18.69 -10.91 -5.08
C PRO A 74 -17.50 -11.37 -5.93
N GLN A 75 -16.32 -11.50 -5.31
CA GLN A 75 -15.09 -11.92 -5.96
C GLN A 75 -14.28 -12.84 -5.04
N ASP A 76 -13.52 -13.74 -5.65
CA ASP A 76 -12.53 -14.56 -4.93
C ASP A 76 -11.50 -13.63 -4.26
N ILE A 77 -11.40 -13.66 -2.94
CA ILE A 77 -10.48 -12.79 -2.18
C ILE A 77 -9.03 -12.88 -2.68
N PHE A 78 -8.57 -14.05 -3.14
CA PHE A 78 -7.21 -14.19 -3.67
C PHE A 78 -7.01 -13.32 -4.92
N GLN A 79 -8.04 -13.20 -5.75
CA GLN A 79 -8.02 -12.30 -6.91
C GLN A 79 -8.05 -10.83 -6.46
N THR A 80 -8.92 -10.46 -5.52
CA THR A 80 -8.98 -9.09 -4.98
C THR A 80 -7.64 -8.66 -4.37
N LEU A 81 -6.97 -9.55 -3.63
CA LEU A 81 -5.66 -9.28 -3.03
C LEU A 81 -4.59 -9.10 -4.11
N ALA A 82 -4.56 -9.98 -5.13
CA ALA A 82 -3.62 -9.86 -6.24
C ALA A 82 -3.81 -8.56 -7.03
N GLU A 83 -5.07 -8.18 -7.31
CA GLU A 83 -5.42 -6.91 -7.97
C GLU A 83 -5.03 -5.69 -7.13
N ALA A 84 -5.06 -5.80 -5.80
CA ALA A 84 -4.59 -4.76 -4.89
C ALA A 84 -3.07 -4.68 -4.74
N GLY A 85 -2.30 -5.56 -5.39
CA GLY A 85 -0.83 -5.54 -5.38
C GLY A 85 -0.17 -6.49 -4.37
N VAL A 86 -0.93 -7.28 -3.62
CA VAL A 86 -0.39 -8.37 -2.80
C VAL A 86 0.25 -9.40 -3.73
N ASN A 87 1.43 -9.91 -3.36
CA ASN A 87 2.15 -10.89 -4.18
C ASN A 87 2.38 -12.24 -3.49
N THR A 88 2.16 -12.32 -2.17
CA THR A 88 2.43 -13.52 -1.38
C THR A 88 1.39 -13.76 -0.30
N ILE A 89 0.90 -14.99 -0.19
CA ILE A 89 0.01 -15.43 0.89
C ILE A 89 0.81 -16.22 1.91
N ARG A 90 0.76 -15.79 3.17
CA ARG A 90 1.20 -16.59 4.31
C ARG A 90 0.06 -17.50 4.75
N VAL A 91 0.39 -18.75 5.08
CA VAL A 91 -0.56 -19.73 5.63
C VAL A 91 0.06 -20.44 6.82
N ARG A 92 -0.58 -20.35 7.98
CA ARG A 92 -0.20 -21.15 9.14
C ARG A 92 -0.62 -22.60 8.98
N VAL A 93 0.17 -23.53 9.50
CA VAL A 93 -0.05 -24.97 9.40
C VAL A 93 0.17 -25.63 10.77
N TRP A 94 -0.89 -26.24 11.28
CA TRP A 94 -0.96 -27.07 12.47
C TRP A 94 -0.95 -28.56 12.11
N ASN A 95 -0.36 -29.35 12.98
CA ASN A 95 -0.19 -30.79 12.77
C ASN A 95 -1.52 -31.56 12.84
N ASP A 96 -2.27 -31.42 13.93
CA ASP A 96 -3.57 -32.06 14.14
C ASP A 96 -4.51 -31.17 14.98
N PRO A 97 -5.16 -30.14 14.40
CA PRO A 97 -5.97 -29.16 15.11
C PRO A 97 -7.38 -29.67 15.49
N TYR A 98 -7.43 -30.87 16.03
CA TYR A 98 -8.65 -31.58 16.35
C TYR A 98 -8.57 -32.28 17.70
N HIS A 99 -9.72 -32.34 18.37
CA HIS A 99 -9.86 -33.03 19.64
C HIS A 99 -9.59 -34.53 19.48
N SER A 100 -8.75 -35.09 20.37
CA SER A 100 -8.22 -36.46 20.27
C SER A 100 -9.30 -37.53 20.24
N ALA A 101 -10.35 -37.37 21.06
CA ALA A 101 -11.47 -38.30 21.14
C ALA A 101 -12.64 -37.99 20.18
N THR A 102 -13.13 -36.74 20.14
CA THR A 102 -14.34 -36.37 19.38
C THR A 102 -14.06 -35.99 17.93
N ARG A 103 -12.80 -35.65 17.60
CA ARG A 103 -12.38 -35.08 16.31
C ARG A 103 -13.08 -33.76 15.97
N GLU A 104 -13.64 -33.08 16.96
CA GLU A 104 -14.10 -31.69 16.82
C GLU A 104 -12.89 -30.78 16.56
N ASN A 105 -13.04 -29.80 15.68
CA ASN A 105 -11.96 -28.88 15.32
C ASN A 105 -11.70 -27.86 16.43
N TYR A 106 -10.44 -27.50 16.64
CA TYR A 106 -10.02 -26.53 17.65
C TYR A 106 -10.40 -25.07 17.34
N GLY A 107 -10.95 -24.78 16.17
CA GLY A 107 -11.18 -23.40 15.71
C GLY A 107 -9.96 -22.82 14.99
N GLY A 108 -9.85 -21.50 14.98
CA GLY A 108 -8.69 -20.76 14.48
C GLY A 108 -8.40 -20.92 12.98
N GLY A 109 -9.41 -21.26 12.20
CA GLY A 109 -9.31 -21.49 10.75
C GLY A 109 -9.13 -22.96 10.34
N ILE A 110 -9.01 -23.90 11.30
CA ILE A 110 -8.74 -25.32 11.00
C ILE A 110 -7.50 -25.46 10.10
N CYS A 111 -6.40 -24.80 10.48
CA CYS A 111 -5.27 -24.58 9.59
C CYS A 111 -4.35 -25.81 9.49
N ASP A 112 -4.85 -26.95 8.98
CA ASP A 112 -4.04 -28.16 8.75
C ASP A 112 -3.41 -28.19 7.34
N ALA A 113 -2.61 -29.24 7.08
CA ALA A 113 -1.95 -29.42 5.80
C ALA A 113 -2.94 -29.55 4.62
N GLU A 114 -4.14 -30.13 4.84
CA GLU A 114 -5.15 -30.26 3.78
C GLU A 114 -5.73 -28.91 3.38
N ASN A 115 -6.05 -28.06 4.36
CA ASN A 115 -6.53 -26.70 4.13
C ASN A 115 -5.43 -25.80 3.54
N ALA A 116 -4.16 -25.99 3.94
CA ALA A 116 -3.04 -25.30 3.29
C ALA A 116 -2.93 -25.65 1.80
N VAL A 117 -3.18 -26.91 1.40
CA VAL A 117 -3.24 -27.33 -0.02
C VAL A 117 -4.41 -26.69 -0.76
N GLN A 118 -5.57 -26.50 -0.13
CA GLN A 118 -6.71 -25.79 -0.74
C GLN A 118 -6.41 -24.31 -0.97
N ILE A 119 -5.79 -23.64 0.01
CA ILE A 119 -5.31 -22.25 -0.11
C ILE A 119 -4.27 -22.15 -1.23
N ALA A 120 -3.31 -23.09 -1.28
CA ALA A 120 -2.28 -23.13 -2.32
C ALA A 120 -2.86 -23.18 -3.73
N LYS A 121 -3.89 -24.02 -3.94
CA LYS A 121 -4.57 -24.10 -5.23
C LYS A 121 -5.17 -22.76 -5.68
N ARG A 122 -5.65 -21.94 -4.74
CA ARG A 122 -6.17 -20.59 -5.04
C ARG A 122 -5.05 -19.60 -5.28
N CYS A 123 -3.94 -19.68 -4.52
CA CYS A 123 -2.74 -18.90 -4.79
C CYS A 123 -2.22 -19.11 -6.21
N ALA A 124 -2.09 -20.38 -6.64
CA ALA A 124 -1.66 -20.75 -7.99
C ALA A 124 -2.55 -20.16 -9.08
N LYS A 125 -3.87 -20.13 -8.85
CA LYS A 125 -4.85 -19.56 -9.80
C LYS A 125 -4.73 -18.03 -9.89
N ALA A 126 -4.45 -17.36 -8.78
CA ALA A 126 -4.34 -15.90 -8.70
C ALA A 126 -2.92 -15.38 -9.02
N GLY A 127 -1.94 -16.26 -9.26
CA GLY A 127 -0.55 -15.86 -9.48
C GLY A 127 0.17 -15.39 -8.21
N LEU A 128 -0.33 -15.79 -7.04
CA LEU A 128 0.25 -15.44 -5.74
C LEU A 128 1.24 -16.50 -5.29
N LYS A 129 2.37 -16.06 -4.72
CA LYS A 129 3.35 -16.92 -4.07
C LYS A 129 2.88 -17.33 -2.68
N MET A 130 3.56 -18.29 -2.06
CA MET A 130 3.27 -18.73 -0.70
C MET A 130 4.45 -18.59 0.26
N LEU A 131 4.13 -18.18 1.49
CA LEU A 131 4.91 -18.46 2.70
C LEU A 131 4.17 -19.52 3.52
N VAL A 132 4.73 -20.72 3.63
CA VAL A 132 4.15 -21.79 4.46
C VAL A 132 4.72 -21.73 5.86
N ASP A 133 3.90 -21.41 6.85
CA ASP A 133 4.28 -21.26 8.24
C ASP A 133 3.93 -22.50 9.06
N PHE A 134 4.93 -23.33 9.32
CA PHE A 134 4.76 -24.49 10.18
C PHE A 134 4.91 -24.09 11.65
N HIS A 135 3.81 -24.16 12.39
CA HIS A 135 3.84 -23.94 13.83
C HIS A 135 4.53 -25.07 14.59
N TYR A 136 4.58 -26.28 14.02
CA TYR A 136 5.00 -27.52 14.70
C TYR A 136 4.31 -27.69 16.06
N SER A 137 2.99 -27.50 16.04
CA SER A 137 2.05 -27.57 17.16
C SER A 137 0.68 -27.96 16.59
N ASP A 138 -0.22 -28.48 17.43
CA ASP A 138 -1.61 -28.78 17.03
C ASP A 138 -2.52 -27.54 17.12
N PHE A 139 -2.03 -26.45 17.71
CA PHE A 139 -2.78 -25.20 17.84
C PHE A 139 -1.81 -24.01 17.91
N TRP A 140 -2.32 -22.80 18.21
CA TRP A 140 -1.54 -21.56 18.31
C TRP A 140 -0.16 -21.76 18.95
N ALA A 141 0.86 -21.22 18.27
CA ALA A 141 2.24 -21.21 18.74
C ALA A 141 2.70 -19.75 18.82
N ASP A 142 3.10 -19.31 20.00
CA ASP A 142 3.49 -17.93 20.34
C ASP A 142 4.50 -17.96 21.51
N PRO A 143 5.01 -16.83 22.03
CA PRO A 143 6.00 -16.86 23.12
C PRO A 143 5.50 -17.54 24.40
N GLY A 144 4.19 -17.55 24.66
CA GLY A 144 3.59 -18.25 25.79
C GLY A 144 3.36 -19.73 25.53
N LYS A 145 3.12 -20.11 24.27
CA LYS A 145 2.67 -21.43 23.85
C LYS A 145 3.57 -22.02 22.77
N GLN A 146 4.38 -23.01 23.12
CA GLN A 146 5.24 -23.75 22.19
C GLN A 146 5.08 -25.26 22.43
N ASN A 147 3.83 -25.72 22.44
CA ASN A 147 3.52 -27.12 22.74
C ASN A 147 3.92 -28.03 21.58
N ALA A 148 4.44 -29.22 21.89
CA ALA A 148 4.63 -30.24 20.86
C ALA A 148 3.26 -30.76 20.38
N PRO A 149 3.11 -31.13 19.10
CA PRO A 149 1.95 -31.87 18.63
C PRO A 149 1.66 -33.07 19.51
N LYS A 150 0.38 -33.43 19.68
CA LYS A 150 -0.04 -34.55 20.53
C LYS A 150 0.70 -35.84 20.17
N ALA A 151 0.91 -36.08 18.87
CA ALA A 151 1.64 -37.23 18.34
C ALA A 151 3.13 -37.26 18.74
N TRP A 152 3.73 -36.09 18.97
CA TRP A 152 5.17 -35.92 19.19
C TRP A 152 5.53 -35.57 20.65
N ASN A 153 4.53 -35.42 21.52
CA ASN A 153 4.74 -34.97 22.91
C ASN A 153 5.67 -35.90 23.71
N ARG A 154 5.75 -37.19 23.35
CA ARG A 154 6.64 -38.18 24.00
C ARG A 154 7.90 -38.49 23.18
N TYR A 155 8.13 -37.80 22.07
CA TYR A 155 9.31 -38.01 21.25
C TYR A 155 10.55 -37.44 21.93
N THR A 156 11.66 -38.17 21.81
CA THR A 156 12.99 -37.62 22.09
C THR A 156 13.33 -36.52 21.10
N LEU A 157 14.37 -35.71 21.37
CA LEU A 157 14.79 -34.63 20.48
C LEU A 157 15.04 -35.13 19.04
N SER A 158 15.76 -36.24 18.87
CA SER A 158 16.02 -36.83 17.55
C SER A 158 14.74 -37.26 16.85
N GLN A 159 13.80 -37.87 17.58
CA GLN A 159 12.51 -38.28 16.99
C GLN A 159 11.65 -37.07 16.61
N LYS A 160 11.71 -35.98 17.37
CA LYS A 160 11.05 -34.72 16.99
C LYS A 160 11.68 -34.13 15.72
N ALA A 161 13.00 -34.12 15.62
CA ALA A 161 13.70 -33.68 14.42
C ALA A 161 13.30 -34.50 13.19
N ASP A 162 13.29 -35.83 13.29
CA ASP A 162 12.86 -36.72 12.20
C ASP A 162 11.39 -36.44 11.80
N ALA A 163 10.52 -36.22 12.78
CA ALA A 163 9.11 -35.93 12.54
C ALA A 163 8.86 -34.56 11.90
N ILE A 164 9.62 -33.54 12.32
CA ILE A 164 9.63 -32.20 11.69
C ILE A 164 10.05 -32.35 10.24
N TYR A 165 11.19 -32.99 9.97
CA TYR A 165 11.69 -33.19 8.61
C TYR A 165 10.62 -33.87 7.74
N GLN A 166 10.06 -34.98 8.20
CA GLN A 166 9.06 -35.73 7.45
C GLN A 166 7.79 -34.92 7.18
N TYR A 167 7.23 -34.28 8.21
CA TYR A 167 5.99 -33.52 8.09
C TYR A 167 6.13 -32.32 7.14
N THR A 168 7.27 -31.61 7.23
CA THR A 168 7.59 -30.49 6.34
C THR A 168 7.74 -30.98 4.91
N THR A 169 8.52 -32.04 4.66
CA THR A 169 8.69 -32.62 3.31
C THR A 169 7.35 -33.04 2.70
N GLU A 170 6.54 -33.80 3.44
CA GLU A 170 5.25 -34.30 2.94
C GLU A 170 4.29 -33.16 2.59
N THR A 171 4.16 -32.17 3.47
CA THR A 171 3.26 -31.03 3.27
C THR A 171 3.70 -30.16 2.09
N LEU A 172 5.00 -29.85 1.98
CA LEU A 172 5.51 -29.04 0.87
C LEU A 172 5.33 -29.76 -0.48
N HIS A 173 5.54 -31.07 -0.54
CA HIS A 173 5.28 -31.85 -1.76
C HIS A 173 3.79 -31.88 -2.12
N ALA A 174 2.89 -31.94 -1.15
CA ALA A 174 1.45 -31.85 -1.40
C ALA A 174 1.06 -30.46 -1.96
N ILE A 175 1.60 -29.38 -1.40
CA ILE A 175 1.38 -28.02 -1.89
C ILE A 175 1.92 -27.85 -3.32
N ARG A 176 3.13 -28.33 -3.61
CA ARG A 176 3.73 -28.24 -4.96
C ARG A 176 2.89 -28.92 -6.05
N GLN A 177 2.13 -29.97 -5.71
CA GLN A 177 1.23 -30.63 -6.67
C GLN A 177 0.07 -29.73 -7.13
N THR A 178 -0.23 -28.64 -6.42
CA THR A 178 -1.25 -27.67 -6.82
C THR A 178 -0.79 -26.70 -7.90
N GLY A 179 0.53 -26.58 -8.11
CA GLY A 179 1.14 -25.58 -8.99
C GLY A 179 1.47 -24.25 -8.30
N ALA A 180 1.21 -24.11 -7.00
CA ALA A 180 1.60 -22.92 -6.24
C ALA A 180 3.13 -22.80 -6.11
N GLU A 181 3.64 -21.59 -6.25
CA GLU A 181 5.04 -21.26 -5.98
C GLU A 181 5.23 -21.06 -4.47
N ILE A 182 6.10 -21.86 -3.85
CA ILE A 182 6.48 -21.70 -2.44
C ILE A 182 7.76 -20.87 -2.38
N ALA A 183 7.61 -19.56 -2.16
CA ALA A 183 8.74 -18.64 -2.09
C ALA A 183 9.51 -18.77 -0.78
N MET A 184 8.81 -19.11 0.32
CA MET A 184 9.39 -19.15 1.64
C MET A 184 8.70 -20.20 2.52
N VAL A 185 9.46 -20.79 3.44
CA VAL A 185 8.94 -21.67 4.49
C VAL A 185 9.43 -21.17 5.83
N GLN A 186 8.49 -20.94 6.74
CA GLN A 186 8.78 -20.55 8.11
C GLN A 186 8.83 -21.79 9.00
N VAL A 187 9.97 -21.98 9.66
CA VAL A 187 10.27 -23.14 10.51
C VAL A 187 10.01 -22.73 11.97
N GLY A 188 8.75 -22.82 12.37
CA GLY A 188 8.26 -22.40 13.69
C GLY A 188 7.73 -20.96 13.69
N ASN A 189 6.68 -20.74 14.50
CA ASN A 189 6.07 -19.42 14.67
C ASN A 189 6.45 -18.80 16.03
N GLU A 190 6.91 -17.54 16.01
CA GLU A 190 7.30 -16.74 17.19
C GLU A 190 8.08 -17.55 18.25
N THR A 191 9.13 -18.23 17.79
CA THR A 191 9.90 -19.23 18.56
C THR A 191 10.87 -18.62 19.58
N THR A 192 10.55 -17.41 20.07
CA THR A 192 11.34 -16.63 21.05
C THR A 192 11.64 -17.42 22.33
N THR A 193 10.75 -18.33 22.72
CA THR A 193 10.86 -19.10 23.97
C THR A 193 11.03 -20.62 23.75
N GLY A 194 10.93 -21.10 22.52
CA GLY A 194 10.98 -22.52 22.21
C GLY A 194 10.30 -22.89 20.90
N MET A 195 10.27 -24.19 20.61
CA MET A 195 9.54 -24.77 19.47
C MET A 195 9.24 -26.24 19.76
N CYS A 196 8.06 -26.72 19.37
CA CYS A 196 7.70 -28.14 19.41
C CYS A 196 7.97 -28.81 20.79
N GLY A 197 7.61 -28.12 21.87
CA GLY A 197 7.77 -28.58 23.26
C GLY A 197 9.20 -28.56 23.80
N VAL A 198 10.19 -28.15 23.02
CA VAL A 198 11.52 -27.79 23.54
C VAL A 198 11.47 -26.32 23.94
N LYS A 199 11.65 -26.05 25.23
CA LYS A 199 11.59 -24.70 25.81
C LYS A 199 12.96 -24.23 26.25
N LEU A 200 13.23 -22.95 26.11
CA LEU A 200 14.38 -22.28 26.72
C LEU A 200 14.05 -22.04 28.20
N ALA A 201 14.61 -22.85 29.11
CA ALA A 201 14.29 -22.76 30.53
C ALA A 201 14.68 -21.39 31.15
N ASP A 202 13.74 -20.77 31.88
CA ASP A 202 13.89 -19.62 32.78
C ASP A 202 14.60 -18.37 32.24
N TYR A 203 14.53 -18.07 30.93
CA TYR A 203 15.34 -17.01 30.31
C TYR A 203 16.83 -17.11 30.67
N ASN A 204 17.29 -18.27 31.18
CA ASN A 204 18.69 -18.53 31.36
C ASN A 204 19.12 -19.09 30.03
N TRP A 205 19.50 -18.15 29.16
CA TRP A 205 19.89 -18.33 27.78
C TRP A 205 21.15 -19.21 27.65
N SER A 206 21.13 -20.41 28.22
CA SER A 206 22.24 -21.34 28.22
C SER A 206 22.46 -21.86 26.81
N THR A 207 23.71 -22.20 26.51
CA THR A 207 24.07 -22.76 25.21
C THR A 207 23.44 -24.14 24.94
N GLU A 208 22.98 -24.85 25.98
CA GLU A 208 22.38 -26.19 25.84
C GLU A 208 20.97 -26.14 25.23
N GLY A 209 20.06 -25.30 25.74
CA GLY A 209 18.71 -25.19 25.19
C GLY A 209 18.69 -24.74 23.73
N TRP A 210 19.63 -23.88 23.34
CA TRP A 210 19.81 -23.44 21.96
C TRP A 210 20.35 -24.54 21.04
N ARG A 211 21.18 -25.46 21.54
CA ARG A 211 21.62 -26.62 20.75
C ARG A 211 20.45 -27.54 20.42
N ASP A 212 19.54 -27.74 21.38
CA ASP A 212 18.36 -28.57 21.15
C ASP A 212 17.41 -27.90 20.15
N LEU A 213 17.16 -26.60 20.27
CA LEU A 213 16.38 -25.87 19.26
C LEU A 213 17.04 -25.87 17.89
N ALA A 214 18.37 -25.70 17.81
CA ALA A 214 19.10 -25.76 16.56
C ALA A 214 18.93 -27.10 15.84
N VAL A 215 18.85 -28.22 16.58
CA VAL A 215 18.54 -29.54 16.00
C VAL A 215 17.16 -29.54 15.32
N LEU A 216 16.16 -28.91 15.94
CA LEU A 216 14.81 -28.85 15.38
C LEU A 216 14.72 -27.88 14.19
N PHE A 217 15.32 -26.68 14.30
CA PHE A 217 15.37 -25.72 13.19
C PHE A 217 16.07 -26.30 11.97
N ASN A 218 17.23 -26.94 12.17
CA ASN A 218 17.97 -27.56 11.07
C ASN A 218 17.24 -28.75 10.45
N ALA A 219 16.38 -29.45 11.19
CA ALA A 219 15.55 -30.50 10.61
C ALA A 219 14.52 -29.94 9.62
N GLY A 220 13.85 -28.84 9.99
CA GLY A 220 12.95 -28.12 9.11
C GLY A 220 13.68 -27.49 7.92
N ALA A 221 14.80 -26.80 8.16
CA ALA A 221 15.64 -26.23 7.11
C ALA A 221 16.10 -27.29 6.10
N LYS A 222 16.58 -28.44 6.59
CA LYS A 222 16.98 -29.58 5.75
C LYS A 222 15.85 -30.06 4.84
N ALA A 223 14.62 -30.16 5.37
CA ALA A 223 13.45 -30.53 4.55
C ALA A 223 13.19 -29.50 3.44
N VAL A 224 13.31 -28.21 3.72
CA VAL A 224 13.14 -27.13 2.75
C VAL A 224 14.24 -27.17 1.67
N ARG A 225 15.51 -27.28 2.07
CA ARG A 225 16.65 -27.34 1.13
C ARG A 225 16.57 -28.51 0.16
N GLU A 226 16.17 -29.69 0.66
CA GLU A 226 16.01 -30.88 -0.17
C GLU A 226 14.74 -30.83 -1.04
N PHE A 227 13.72 -30.07 -0.61
CA PHE A 227 12.51 -29.84 -1.38
C PHE A 227 12.75 -28.93 -2.59
N ASP A 228 13.38 -27.77 -2.36
CA ASP A 228 13.76 -26.77 -3.36
C ASP A 228 14.82 -25.80 -2.79
N PRO A 229 16.05 -25.76 -3.34
CA PRO A 229 17.09 -24.85 -2.85
C PRO A 229 16.79 -23.36 -3.08
N ALA A 230 15.84 -23.00 -3.95
CA ALA A 230 15.43 -21.61 -4.18
C ALA A 230 14.43 -21.11 -3.11
N THR A 231 13.75 -21.99 -2.40
CA THR A 231 12.81 -21.62 -1.34
C THR A 231 13.57 -21.10 -0.11
N LEU A 232 13.21 -19.91 0.35
CA LEU A 232 13.83 -19.28 1.51
C LEU A 232 13.41 -19.98 2.81
N VAL A 233 14.38 -20.23 3.69
CA VAL A 233 14.15 -20.72 5.05
C VAL A 233 14.05 -19.53 6.00
N CYS A 234 12.89 -19.36 6.62
CA CYS A 234 12.59 -18.29 7.57
C CYS A 234 12.50 -18.82 9.00
N LEU A 235 13.10 -18.09 9.93
CA LEU A 235 12.87 -18.26 11.37
C LEU A 235 12.17 -17.03 11.93
N HIS A 236 11.10 -17.24 12.68
CA HIS A 236 10.23 -16.19 13.17
C HIS A 236 10.32 -16.00 14.69
N PHE A 237 10.52 -14.76 15.10
CA PHE A 237 10.60 -14.31 16.49
C PHE A 237 9.67 -13.10 16.71
N THR A 238 9.67 -12.54 17.92
CA THR A 238 8.81 -11.40 18.25
C THR A 238 9.39 -10.62 19.43
N ASN A 239 8.70 -9.57 19.86
CA ASN A 239 9.16 -8.60 20.86
C ASN A 239 10.44 -7.84 20.46
N PRO A 240 10.48 -7.17 19.29
CA PRO A 240 11.66 -6.41 18.85
C PRO A 240 12.01 -5.24 19.78
N GLU A 241 11.08 -4.75 20.61
CA GLU A 241 11.37 -3.75 21.66
C GLU A 241 12.38 -4.26 22.69
N LYS A 242 12.51 -5.58 22.84
CA LYS A 242 13.54 -6.23 23.66
C LYS A 242 14.77 -6.52 22.82
N ALA A 243 15.40 -5.47 22.30
CA ALA A 243 16.55 -5.55 21.39
C ALA A 243 17.63 -6.55 21.86
N SER A 244 17.98 -6.55 23.15
CA SER A 244 18.97 -7.48 23.72
C SER A 244 18.61 -8.95 23.49
N ASN A 245 17.33 -9.30 23.56
CA ASN A 245 16.86 -10.66 23.36
C ASN A 245 16.99 -11.06 21.89
N MET A 246 16.54 -10.19 20.98
CA MET A 246 16.62 -10.43 19.53
C MET A 246 18.06 -10.61 19.05
N LEU A 247 18.97 -9.75 19.51
CA LEU A 247 20.40 -9.84 19.19
C LEU A 247 21.03 -11.10 19.79
N TYR A 248 20.57 -11.52 20.96
CA TYR A 248 21.02 -12.76 21.57
C TYR A 248 20.53 -13.99 20.80
N ILE A 249 19.27 -14.01 20.36
CA ILE A 249 18.72 -15.07 19.49
C ILE A 249 19.59 -15.20 18.24
N ALA A 250 19.80 -14.10 17.51
CA ALA A 250 20.60 -14.11 16.28
C ALA A 250 22.02 -14.64 16.53
N LYS A 251 22.65 -14.23 17.63
CA LYS A 251 23.95 -14.76 18.07
C LYS A 251 23.92 -16.27 18.30
N MET A 252 22.89 -16.77 18.96
CA MET A 252 22.80 -18.20 19.25
C MET A 252 22.55 -19.04 18.00
N LEU A 253 21.73 -18.54 17.07
CA LEU A 253 21.50 -19.21 15.78
C LEU A 253 22.82 -19.37 15.01
N ASP A 254 23.65 -18.32 14.97
CA ASP A 254 24.98 -18.36 14.35
C ASP A 254 25.92 -19.34 15.08
N GLN A 255 26.04 -19.22 16.41
CA GLN A 255 26.92 -20.06 17.23
C GLN A 255 26.54 -21.55 17.22
N THR A 256 25.27 -21.87 16.96
CA THR A 256 24.78 -23.24 16.86
C THR A 256 24.63 -23.72 15.42
N HIS A 257 25.06 -22.91 14.45
CA HIS A 257 25.06 -23.23 13.02
C HIS A 257 23.68 -23.64 12.49
N VAL A 258 22.67 -22.82 12.77
CA VAL A 258 21.34 -22.98 12.18
C VAL A 258 21.36 -22.47 10.73
N ASP A 259 20.94 -23.32 9.78
CA ASP A 259 20.78 -22.97 8.37
C ASP A 259 19.43 -22.26 8.16
N TYR A 260 19.50 -20.97 7.84
CA TYR A 260 18.34 -20.14 7.50
C TYR A 260 18.76 -18.92 6.69
N ASP A 261 17.82 -18.36 5.94
CA ASP A 261 18.03 -17.18 5.08
C ASP A 261 17.46 -15.91 5.69
N VAL A 262 16.30 -16.02 6.34
CA VAL A 262 15.49 -14.88 6.80
C VAL A 262 15.29 -14.91 8.30
N PHE A 263 15.69 -13.83 8.99
CA PHE A 263 15.33 -13.55 10.36
C PHE A 263 14.07 -12.66 10.37
N ALA A 264 12.92 -13.23 10.68
CA ALA A 264 11.66 -12.50 10.73
C ALA A 264 11.25 -12.13 12.15
N THR A 265 10.49 -11.04 12.27
CA THR A 265 9.86 -10.66 13.53
C THR A 265 8.39 -10.30 13.34
N SER A 266 7.54 -10.56 14.33
CA SER A 266 6.27 -9.84 14.45
C SER A 266 6.53 -8.40 14.86
N TYR A 267 5.69 -7.48 14.40
CA TYR A 267 5.68 -6.08 14.82
C TYR A 267 4.25 -5.57 14.91
N TYR A 268 3.72 -5.54 16.13
CA TYR A 268 2.44 -4.93 16.45
C TYR A 268 2.73 -3.62 17.22
N PRO A 269 2.47 -2.44 16.63
CA PRO A 269 2.84 -1.14 17.20
C PRO A 269 2.25 -0.88 18.59
N TYR A 270 1.19 -1.61 18.96
CA TYR A 270 0.59 -1.57 20.30
C TYR A 270 1.58 -1.96 21.42
N TRP A 271 2.52 -2.86 21.14
CA TRP A 271 3.38 -3.48 22.17
C TRP A 271 4.86 -3.53 21.79
N HIS A 272 5.20 -3.47 20.50
CA HIS A 272 6.52 -3.89 19.99
C HIS A 272 7.51 -2.74 19.75
N GLY A 273 7.34 -1.62 20.45
CA GLY A 273 8.26 -0.49 20.34
C GLY A 273 8.01 0.38 19.12
N THR A 274 8.89 1.35 18.91
CA THR A 274 8.82 2.28 17.77
C THR A 274 9.34 1.64 16.48
N LEU A 275 9.01 2.22 15.32
CA LEU A 275 9.61 1.80 14.04
C LEU A 275 11.14 1.98 14.04
N SER A 276 11.65 2.94 14.80
CA SER A 276 13.09 3.13 15.01
C SER A 276 13.72 1.95 15.77
N ASP A 277 13.04 1.44 16.81
CA ASP A 277 13.52 0.26 17.57
C ASP A 277 13.57 -0.97 16.66
N LEU A 278 12.51 -1.19 15.88
CA LEU A 278 12.43 -2.25 14.88
C LEU A 278 13.60 -2.15 13.88
N SER A 279 13.77 -0.98 13.25
CA SER A 279 14.84 -0.74 12.27
C SER A 279 16.22 -1.02 12.86
N SER A 280 16.48 -0.52 14.06
CA SER A 280 17.77 -0.70 14.75
C SER A 280 18.12 -2.17 14.98
N VAL A 281 17.16 -2.97 15.47
CA VAL A 281 17.36 -4.40 15.71
C VAL A 281 17.58 -5.14 14.40
N LEU A 282 16.75 -4.91 13.38
CA LEU A 282 16.86 -5.60 12.10
C LEU A 282 18.14 -5.22 11.34
N ARG A 283 18.58 -3.95 11.39
CA ARG A 283 19.89 -3.52 10.85
C ARG A 283 21.05 -4.22 11.55
N SER A 284 20.96 -4.38 12.87
CA SER A 284 22.01 -5.04 13.65
C SER A 284 22.11 -6.54 13.30
N VAL A 285 20.97 -7.22 13.16
CA VAL A 285 20.94 -8.65 12.76
C VAL A 285 21.45 -8.83 11.34
N SER A 286 20.93 -8.06 10.38
CA SER A 286 21.33 -8.15 8.96
C SER A 286 22.81 -7.78 8.78
N GLY A 287 23.29 -6.69 9.35
CA GLY A 287 24.68 -6.25 9.22
C GLY A 287 25.69 -7.17 9.90
N THR A 288 25.31 -7.88 10.97
CA THR A 288 26.24 -8.79 11.70
C THR A 288 26.26 -10.19 11.12
N TYR A 289 25.09 -10.74 10.76
CA TYR A 289 24.94 -12.15 10.37
C TYR A 289 24.60 -12.34 8.89
N HIS A 290 24.50 -11.25 8.13
CA HIS A 290 24.18 -11.24 6.69
C HIS A 290 22.91 -12.04 6.35
N LYS A 291 21.89 -11.89 7.21
CA LYS A 291 20.58 -12.49 7.03
C LYS A 291 19.62 -11.46 6.47
N LYS A 292 18.73 -11.91 5.58
CA LYS A 292 17.56 -11.13 5.18
C LYS A 292 16.67 -10.93 6.40
N VAL A 293 15.95 -9.82 6.44
CA VAL A 293 15.06 -9.45 7.54
C VAL A 293 13.71 -9.02 7.00
N MET A 294 12.64 -9.34 7.74
CA MET A 294 11.28 -8.97 7.37
C MET A 294 10.37 -8.91 8.58
N VAL A 295 9.17 -8.37 8.38
CA VAL A 295 8.07 -8.47 9.34
C VAL A 295 7.12 -9.58 8.88
N ALA A 296 7.01 -10.66 9.66
CA ALA A 296 6.14 -11.80 9.32
C ALA A 296 4.70 -11.62 9.79
N GLU A 297 4.47 -10.73 10.77
CA GLU A 297 3.15 -10.39 11.26
C GLU A 297 3.08 -8.93 11.69
N THR A 298 1.99 -8.27 11.29
CA THR A 298 1.64 -6.92 11.71
C THR A 298 0.14 -6.69 11.52
N SER A 299 -0.45 -5.74 12.24
CA SER A 299 -1.80 -5.26 11.98
C SER A 299 -2.03 -3.90 12.63
N TRP A 300 -3.05 -3.17 12.17
CA TRP A 300 -3.52 -1.95 12.81
C TRP A 300 -5.04 -1.88 12.81
N SER A 301 -5.66 -1.25 13.81
CA SER A 301 -7.12 -1.18 13.93
C SER A 301 -7.68 -0.01 13.12
N TYR A 302 -8.64 -0.25 12.23
CA TYR A 302 -9.34 0.83 11.52
C TYR A 302 -10.56 1.35 12.29
N THR A 303 -11.02 0.61 13.28
CA THR A 303 -12.18 0.95 14.12
C THR A 303 -12.05 0.29 15.48
N PHE A 304 -12.80 0.77 16.47
CA PHE A 304 -12.99 0.08 17.76
C PHE A 304 -14.28 -0.74 17.82
N ALA A 305 -15.12 -0.64 16.79
CA ALA A 305 -16.34 -1.41 16.73
C ALA A 305 -16.04 -2.92 16.61
N ASP A 306 -16.75 -3.71 17.41
CA ASP A 306 -16.79 -5.17 17.32
C ASP A 306 -17.86 -5.59 16.31
N ALA A 307 -17.50 -6.47 15.36
CA ALA A 307 -18.38 -6.95 14.32
C ALA A 307 -19.15 -8.24 14.66
N ASP A 308 -18.73 -9.06 15.63
CA ASP A 308 -19.31 -10.38 15.89
C ASP A 308 -19.70 -10.68 17.35
N ASP A 309 -19.74 -9.66 18.21
CA ASP A 309 -20.15 -9.77 19.61
C ASP A 309 -19.16 -10.64 20.42
N PHE A 310 -17.91 -10.73 19.95
CA PHE A 310 -16.76 -11.26 20.66
C PHE A 310 -15.68 -10.17 20.82
N PRO A 311 -15.13 -9.95 22.03
CA PRO A 311 -14.24 -8.82 22.26
C PRO A 311 -12.96 -8.84 21.41
N ASN A 312 -12.73 -7.76 20.68
CA ASN A 312 -11.48 -7.51 19.95
C ASN A 312 -10.28 -7.32 20.88
N THR A 313 -9.12 -7.78 20.40
CA THR A 313 -7.81 -7.60 21.06
C THR A 313 -7.58 -6.12 21.34
N ILE A 314 -7.86 -5.26 20.35
CA ILE A 314 -7.78 -3.80 20.43
C ILE A 314 -9.19 -3.21 20.31
N GLY A 315 -9.96 -3.25 21.39
CA GLY A 315 -11.38 -2.83 21.38
C GLY A 315 -11.63 -1.37 21.80
N ASP A 316 -10.63 -0.67 22.31
CA ASP A 316 -10.76 0.73 22.74
C ASP A 316 -9.38 1.42 22.85
N ALA A 317 -9.40 2.75 23.02
CA ALA A 317 -8.20 3.58 23.06
C ALA A 317 -7.24 3.25 24.21
N SER A 318 -7.69 2.64 25.31
CA SER A 318 -6.81 2.25 26.41
C SER A 318 -5.88 1.09 26.05
N LYS A 319 -6.13 0.40 24.94
CA LYS A 319 -5.34 -0.73 24.45
C LYS A 319 -4.29 -0.38 23.40
N LEU A 320 -4.20 0.88 22.93
CA LEU A 320 -3.32 1.27 21.82
C LEU A 320 -1.82 1.30 22.16
N GLY A 321 -1.43 1.15 23.42
CA GLY A 321 -0.04 1.29 23.83
C GLY A 321 0.46 2.73 23.79
N GLU A 322 1.77 2.91 23.97
CA GLU A 322 2.41 4.24 24.10
C GLU A 322 3.50 4.50 23.05
N TYR A 323 3.75 3.57 22.12
CA TYR A 323 4.89 3.64 21.19
C TYR A 323 4.59 4.42 19.92
N GLU A 324 3.73 3.87 19.07
CA GLU A 324 3.30 4.46 17.80
C GLU A 324 1.79 4.61 17.83
N SER A 325 1.28 5.73 17.32
CA SER A 325 -0.15 5.98 17.27
C SER A 325 -0.53 6.58 15.93
N TYR A 326 -1.24 5.78 15.15
CA TYR A 326 -1.92 6.20 13.93
C TYR A 326 -3.40 6.43 14.23
N GLU A 327 -4.09 7.14 13.35
CA GLU A 327 -5.53 7.28 13.49
C GLU A 327 -6.22 5.91 13.47
N ILE A 328 -7.28 5.73 14.27
CA ILE A 328 -8.14 4.55 14.21
C ILE A 328 -9.14 4.77 13.08
N SER A 329 -8.63 4.56 11.87
CA SER A 329 -9.34 4.75 10.59
C SER A 329 -8.66 3.92 9.51
N PRO A 330 -9.32 3.65 8.36
CA PRO A 330 -8.65 3.07 7.19
C PRO A 330 -7.45 3.92 6.73
N ALA A 331 -7.54 5.24 6.83
CA ALA A 331 -6.42 6.13 6.49
C ALA A 331 -5.22 5.92 7.43
N GLY A 332 -5.45 5.74 8.73
CA GLY A 332 -4.41 5.44 9.71
C GLY A 332 -3.79 4.05 9.53
N GLN A 333 -4.58 3.02 9.21
CA GLN A 333 -4.07 1.71 8.80
C GLN A 333 -3.13 1.82 7.59
N ARG A 334 -3.53 2.58 6.57
CA ARG A 334 -2.72 2.81 5.37
C ARG A 334 -1.40 3.50 5.71
N ALA A 335 -1.46 4.59 6.50
CA ALA A 335 -0.27 5.34 6.92
C ALA A 335 0.71 4.46 7.70
N PHE A 336 0.20 3.64 8.62
CA PHE A 336 1.02 2.67 9.35
C PHE A 336 1.73 1.68 8.43
N LEU A 337 0.99 1.04 7.52
CA LEU A 337 1.58 0.07 6.62
C LEU A 337 2.61 0.69 5.69
N HIS A 338 2.33 1.90 5.19
CA HIS A 338 3.29 2.65 4.41
C HIS A 338 4.60 2.86 5.18
N ASP A 339 4.54 3.40 6.40
CA ASP A 339 5.73 3.71 7.20
C ASP A 339 6.50 2.44 7.59
N LEU A 340 5.78 1.33 7.81
CA LEU A 340 6.39 0.04 8.08
C LEU A 340 7.14 -0.49 6.86
N PHE A 341 6.53 -0.48 5.67
CA PHE A 341 7.22 -0.85 4.43
C PHE A 341 8.44 0.04 4.18
N GLN A 342 8.33 1.35 4.41
CA GLN A 342 9.47 2.28 4.30
C GLN A 342 10.58 1.94 5.30
N THR A 343 10.22 1.60 6.52
CA THR A 343 11.16 1.20 7.57
C THR A 343 11.94 -0.05 7.16
N ILE A 344 11.26 -1.06 6.60
CA ILE A 344 11.91 -2.28 6.12
C ILE A 344 12.74 -2.04 4.86
N ALA A 345 12.27 -1.19 3.93
CA ALA A 345 13.06 -0.80 2.76
C ALA A 345 14.36 -0.07 3.15
N SER A 346 14.36 0.64 4.28
CA SER A 346 15.54 1.39 4.76
C SER A 346 16.64 0.53 5.41
N ILE A 347 16.47 -0.79 5.46
CA ILE A 347 17.51 -1.71 5.93
C ILE A 347 18.60 -1.79 4.84
N PRO A 348 19.88 -1.54 5.15
CA PRO A 348 20.96 -1.50 4.16
C PRO A 348 21.12 -2.78 3.34
N ASP A 349 21.79 -2.65 2.18
CA ASP A 349 22.19 -3.72 1.28
C ASP A 349 21.00 -4.55 0.75
N GLY A 350 19.82 -3.94 0.65
CA GLY A 350 18.57 -4.60 0.27
C GLY A 350 18.20 -5.79 1.17
N MET A 351 18.65 -5.83 2.42
CA MET A 351 18.43 -6.96 3.33
C MET A 351 17.02 -6.99 3.92
N GLY A 352 16.30 -5.87 3.93
CA GLY A 352 14.89 -5.80 4.26
C GLY A 352 14.05 -6.27 3.07
N ILE A 353 13.32 -7.39 3.22
CA ILE A 353 12.69 -8.07 2.07
C ILE A 353 11.17 -8.01 2.03
N GLY A 354 10.50 -7.48 3.05
CA GLY A 354 9.05 -7.27 2.99
C GLY A 354 8.31 -7.31 4.33
N VAL A 355 6.99 -7.32 4.22
CA VAL A 355 6.03 -7.23 5.34
C VAL A 355 4.84 -8.14 5.04
N PHE A 356 4.36 -8.85 6.06
CA PHE A 356 3.15 -9.66 6.02
C PHE A 356 2.11 -9.14 7.01
N TYR A 357 0.96 -8.70 6.50
CA TYR A 357 -0.18 -8.31 7.33
C TYR A 357 -0.91 -9.54 7.84
N TRP A 358 -1.11 -9.63 9.15
CA TRP A 358 -1.74 -10.77 9.77
C TRP A 358 -3.26 -10.63 9.77
N GLU A 359 -3.95 -11.61 9.17
CA GLU A 359 -5.41 -11.74 9.16
C GLU A 359 -6.17 -10.48 8.72
N PRO A 360 -5.88 -9.91 7.52
CA PRO A 360 -6.58 -8.72 7.02
C PRO A 360 -8.04 -8.99 6.67
N ALA A 361 -8.51 -10.24 6.78
CA ALA A 361 -9.82 -10.67 6.29
C ALA A 361 -10.57 -11.53 7.32
N TRP A 362 -10.17 -11.52 8.60
CA TRP A 362 -10.84 -12.30 9.63
C TRP A 362 -12.13 -11.62 10.13
N LEU A 363 -13.12 -11.61 9.24
CA LEU A 363 -14.38 -10.92 9.45
C LEU A 363 -15.27 -11.65 10.46
N GLY A 364 -16.06 -10.84 11.16
CA GLY A 364 -17.12 -11.33 12.03
C GLY A 364 -18.20 -12.11 11.28
N VAL A 365 -18.76 -13.13 11.92
CA VAL A 365 -19.88 -13.92 11.37
C VAL A 365 -21.20 -13.62 12.10
N GLY A 366 -22.32 -13.91 11.44
CA GLY A 366 -23.67 -13.84 12.02
C GLY A 366 -24.05 -12.49 12.66
N THR A 367 -24.83 -12.52 13.74
CA THR A 367 -25.50 -11.32 14.28
C THR A 367 -25.40 -11.13 15.79
N SER A 368 -24.99 -12.14 16.55
CA SER A 368 -24.81 -12.07 18.01
C SER A 368 -24.03 -13.27 18.52
N PHE A 369 -23.42 -13.17 19.70
CA PHE A 369 -22.56 -14.21 20.26
C PHE A 369 -23.25 -15.59 20.24
N SER A 370 -24.47 -15.67 20.76
CA SER A 370 -25.23 -16.93 20.82
C SER A 370 -25.61 -17.52 19.45
N ALA A 371 -25.82 -16.67 18.43
CA ALA A 371 -26.07 -17.12 17.07
C ALA A 371 -24.76 -17.54 16.37
N ASN A 372 -23.64 -16.99 16.80
CA ASN A 372 -22.33 -17.17 16.17
C ASN A 372 -21.61 -18.41 16.70
N VAL A 373 -21.77 -18.77 17.99
CA VAL A 373 -21.16 -19.96 18.61
C VAL A 373 -21.36 -21.26 17.79
N PRO A 374 -22.56 -21.60 17.29
CA PRO A 374 -22.73 -22.79 16.45
C PRO A 374 -21.97 -22.73 15.13
N ILE A 375 -21.78 -21.54 14.56
CA ILE A 375 -21.04 -21.30 13.31
C ILE A 375 -19.54 -21.49 13.58
N TRP A 376 -19.01 -20.81 14.60
CA TRP A 376 -17.61 -20.94 15.04
C TRP A 376 -17.25 -22.40 15.35
N ASN A 377 -18.07 -23.09 16.14
CA ASN A 377 -17.82 -24.49 16.50
C ASN A 377 -17.81 -25.42 15.28
N ARG A 378 -18.71 -25.18 14.31
CA ARG A 378 -18.85 -26.06 13.15
C ARG A 378 -17.73 -25.88 12.13
N PHE A 379 -17.40 -24.63 11.82
CA PHE A 379 -16.50 -24.31 10.71
C PHE A 379 -15.13 -23.81 11.17
N GLY A 380 -14.94 -23.63 12.48
CA GLY A 380 -13.70 -23.15 13.07
C GLY A 380 -13.37 -21.71 12.72
N SER A 381 -14.38 -20.88 12.42
CA SER A 381 -14.20 -19.52 11.91
C SER A 381 -14.00 -18.45 12.99
N GLY A 382 -13.99 -18.82 14.27
CA GLY A 382 -13.53 -17.97 15.37
C GLY A 382 -12.13 -18.37 15.81
N TRP A 383 -11.50 -17.64 16.74
CA TRP A 383 -10.09 -17.86 17.11
C TRP A 383 -9.83 -19.21 17.79
N ALA A 384 -10.82 -19.73 18.53
CA ALA A 384 -10.77 -21.02 19.19
C ALA A 384 -12.18 -21.57 19.47
N ASN A 385 -12.27 -22.89 19.57
CA ASN A 385 -13.44 -23.62 20.06
C ASN A 385 -13.15 -24.22 21.44
N ALA A 386 -14.20 -24.47 22.24
CA ALA A 386 -14.06 -25.01 23.59
C ALA A 386 -13.31 -26.36 23.64
N CYS A 387 -13.40 -27.19 22.58
CA CYS A 387 -12.72 -28.47 22.53
C CYS A 387 -11.18 -28.33 22.46
N ALA A 388 -10.65 -27.17 22.06
CA ALA A 388 -9.22 -26.88 22.10
C ALA A 388 -8.64 -26.90 23.52
N SER A 389 -9.48 -26.83 24.56
CA SER A 389 -9.07 -26.89 25.97
C SER A 389 -8.37 -28.18 26.39
N GLU A 390 -8.45 -29.26 25.61
CA GLU A 390 -7.61 -30.45 25.86
C GLU A 390 -6.12 -30.20 25.58
N PHE A 391 -5.81 -29.23 24.71
CA PHE A 391 -4.45 -28.92 24.27
C PHE A 391 -3.96 -27.56 24.80
N ASP A 392 -4.85 -26.56 24.85
CA ASP A 392 -4.61 -25.23 25.41
C ASP A 392 -5.67 -24.91 26.48
N PRO A 393 -5.37 -25.08 27.78
CA PRO A 393 -6.34 -24.86 28.85
C PRO A 393 -6.98 -23.47 28.85
N GLU A 394 -6.31 -22.43 28.32
CA GLU A 394 -6.87 -21.06 28.24
C GLU A 394 -8.06 -20.99 27.27
N ALA A 395 -8.08 -21.83 26.24
CA ALA A 395 -9.22 -21.93 25.33
C ALA A 395 -10.51 -22.34 26.05
N LYS A 396 -10.45 -22.91 27.26
CA LYS A 396 -11.66 -23.22 28.04
C LYS A 396 -12.40 -21.96 28.48
N GLU A 397 -11.66 -20.89 28.78
CA GLU A 397 -12.20 -19.66 29.35
C GLU A 397 -12.48 -18.61 28.27
N TYR A 398 -11.71 -18.64 27.18
CA TYR A 398 -11.70 -17.54 26.21
C TYR A 398 -12.13 -17.94 24.79
N TYR A 399 -12.55 -19.17 24.50
CA TYR A 399 -13.00 -19.56 23.15
C TYR A 399 -14.12 -18.65 22.62
N GLY A 400 -14.16 -18.43 21.30
CA GLY A 400 -15.13 -17.54 20.68
C GLY A 400 -14.78 -17.13 19.25
N GLY A 401 -15.25 -15.94 18.86
CA GLY A 401 -15.21 -15.38 17.51
C GLY A 401 -13.87 -14.83 17.06
N SER A 402 -13.90 -13.95 16.06
CA SER A 402 -12.71 -13.20 15.66
C SER A 402 -12.35 -12.21 16.76
N SER A 403 -11.07 -12.08 17.09
CA SER A 403 -10.58 -11.05 17.99
C SER A 403 -9.87 -9.90 17.26
N VAL A 404 -9.96 -9.89 15.92
CA VAL A 404 -9.27 -8.93 15.05
C VAL A 404 -10.10 -8.50 13.84
N ASP A 405 -11.43 -8.66 13.87
CA ASP A 405 -12.30 -8.19 12.78
C ASP A 405 -12.15 -6.69 12.53
N ASN A 406 -11.87 -5.92 13.59
CA ASN A 406 -11.65 -4.49 13.53
C ASN A 406 -10.25 -4.07 13.04
N GLN A 407 -9.39 -5.06 12.77
CA GLN A 407 -8.06 -4.88 12.18
C GLN A 407 -8.01 -5.40 10.73
N ALA A 408 -9.14 -5.84 10.18
CA ALA A 408 -9.22 -6.23 8.78
C ALA A 408 -8.89 -5.05 7.83
N LEU A 409 -8.49 -5.39 6.60
CA LEU A 409 -8.41 -4.49 5.44
C LEU A 409 -9.67 -4.62 4.57
N PHE A 410 -10.72 -5.26 5.10
CA PHE A 410 -12.03 -5.42 4.49
C PHE A 410 -13.09 -4.96 5.49
N GLY A 411 -14.14 -4.33 4.98
CA GLY A 411 -15.33 -4.02 5.76
C GLY A 411 -16.09 -5.29 6.16
N LYS A 412 -17.03 -5.14 7.11
CA LYS A 412 -17.87 -6.23 7.62
C LYS A 412 -18.67 -6.96 6.51
N ASP A 413 -18.97 -6.29 5.41
CA ASP A 413 -19.70 -6.83 4.26
C ASP A 413 -18.81 -7.55 3.22
N GLY A 414 -17.49 -7.61 3.48
CA GLY A 414 -16.49 -8.21 2.62
C GLY A 414 -15.95 -7.31 1.51
N THR A 415 -16.31 -6.02 1.49
CA THR A 415 -15.75 -5.03 0.56
C THR A 415 -14.36 -4.58 1.03
N PRO A 416 -13.34 -4.50 0.16
CA PRO A 416 -12.01 -4.02 0.56
C PRO A 416 -12.07 -2.57 1.03
N LEU A 417 -11.32 -2.24 2.08
CA LEU A 417 -11.11 -0.87 2.53
C LEU A 417 -9.99 -0.21 1.71
N ASP A 418 -9.97 1.13 1.67
CA ASP A 418 -8.91 1.89 0.99
C ASP A 418 -7.50 1.58 1.52
N SER A 419 -7.39 1.09 2.77
CA SER A 419 -6.12 0.67 3.36
C SER A 419 -5.49 -0.53 2.66
N LEU A 420 -6.28 -1.37 1.97
CA LEU A 420 -5.76 -2.49 1.19
C LEU A 420 -4.86 -2.02 0.04
N TYR A 421 -5.19 -0.90 -0.60
CA TYR A 421 -4.45 -0.41 -1.78
C TYR A 421 -3.10 0.23 -1.45
N VAL A 422 -2.64 0.14 -0.19
CA VAL A 422 -1.23 0.43 0.12
C VAL A 422 -0.29 -0.52 -0.63
N TYR A 423 -0.70 -1.75 -0.91
CA TYR A 423 0.15 -2.72 -1.62
C TYR A 423 0.36 -2.37 -3.10
N SER A 424 -0.55 -1.61 -3.72
CA SER A 424 -0.44 -1.22 -5.12
C SER A 424 0.53 -0.06 -5.35
N ILE A 425 0.96 0.62 -4.28
CA ILE A 425 1.96 1.69 -4.35
C ILE A 425 3.32 1.24 -3.81
N VAL A 426 3.40 0.09 -3.14
CA VAL A 426 4.67 -0.49 -2.69
C VAL A 426 5.32 -1.26 -3.85
N HIS A 427 6.41 -0.70 -4.36
CA HIS A 427 7.24 -1.32 -5.39
C HIS A 427 8.69 -1.33 -4.96
N GLY A 428 9.41 -2.38 -5.36
CA GLY A 428 10.85 -2.40 -5.18
C GLY A 428 11.59 -1.81 -6.37
N SER A 429 12.79 -1.32 -6.11
CA SER A 429 13.74 -0.99 -7.17
C SER A 429 14.10 -2.29 -7.89
N PRO A 430 14.07 -2.36 -9.24
CA PRO A 430 14.37 -3.58 -9.98
C PRO A 430 15.64 -4.28 -9.49
N ALA A 431 15.56 -5.60 -9.27
CA ALA A 431 16.73 -6.44 -8.96
C ALA A 431 17.65 -6.49 -10.18
N ASP A 432 18.93 -6.17 -9.96
CA ASP A 432 19.99 -5.99 -10.95
C ASP A 432 19.86 -4.72 -11.80
N HIS A 433 20.67 -3.73 -11.42
CA HIS A 433 20.76 -2.37 -11.96
C HIS A 433 19.54 -1.50 -11.64
N MET A 434 19.79 -0.28 -11.14
CA MET A 434 18.82 0.81 -11.21
C MET A 434 18.44 1.02 -12.68
N GLU A 435 17.42 0.31 -13.15
CA GLU A 435 16.83 0.51 -14.46
C GLU A 435 15.79 1.63 -14.32
N TYR A 436 16.28 2.83 -14.14
CA TYR A 436 15.56 4.01 -14.62
C TYR A 436 15.59 3.99 -16.17
N GLY A 437 15.00 2.98 -16.79
CA GLY A 437 15.43 2.59 -18.14
C GLY A 437 16.96 2.45 -18.24
N LYS A 438 17.45 2.38 -19.47
CA LYS A 438 18.87 2.53 -19.77
C LYS A 438 19.36 3.88 -19.22
N ASN A 439 20.32 3.88 -18.28
CA ASN A 439 21.01 5.12 -17.88
C ASN A 439 21.54 5.80 -19.15
N LEU A 440 21.06 7.01 -19.38
CA LEU A 440 21.34 7.74 -20.62
C LEU A 440 22.70 8.42 -20.58
N PHE A 441 23.34 8.50 -19.41
CA PHE A 441 24.72 8.91 -19.32
C PHE A 441 25.67 7.78 -19.73
N GLU A 442 26.68 8.14 -20.51
CA GLU A 442 27.84 7.28 -20.73
C GLU A 442 28.81 7.43 -19.56
N ASN A 443 29.36 6.30 -19.08
CA ASN A 443 30.34 6.26 -17.98
C ASN A 443 29.86 6.91 -16.65
N PRO A 444 28.66 6.57 -16.13
CA PRO A 444 28.04 7.27 -15.01
C PRO A 444 28.78 7.19 -13.67
N GLY A 445 29.51 6.09 -13.41
CA GLY A 445 30.38 5.91 -12.24
C GLY A 445 31.86 6.01 -12.60
N TYR A 446 32.22 6.63 -13.73
CA TYR A 446 33.62 6.87 -14.12
C TYR A 446 34.52 5.63 -14.33
N GLU A 447 33.92 4.43 -14.45
CA GLU A 447 34.61 3.14 -14.55
C GLU A 447 35.40 2.91 -15.85
N ARG A 448 35.18 3.73 -16.88
CA ARG A 448 35.92 3.64 -18.15
C ARG A 448 37.26 4.37 -18.06
N ASN A 449 38.26 3.81 -18.72
CA ASN A 449 39.66 4.24 -18.87
C ASN A 449 40.66 3.79 -17.80
N GLY A 450 40.22 3.42 -16.59
CA GLY A 450 41.08 2.92 -15.51
C GLY A 450 42.16 3.91 -15.03
N GLY A 451 42.24 4.12 -13.72
CA GLY A 451 43.24 4.98 -13.09
C GLY A 451 42.85 6.45 -13.01
N TRP A 452 43.81 7.28 -12.59
CA TRP A 452 43.59 8.67 -12.18
C TRP A 452 43.50 9.57 -13.41
N THR A 453 42.39 10.31 -13.58
CA THR A 453 42.19 11.16 -14.76
C THR A 453 41.38 12.42 -14.49
N ASN A 454 41.79 13.53 -15.11
CA ASN A 454 41.00 14.76 -15.19
C ASN A 454 40.25 14.92 -16.53
N GLN A 455 40.29 13.88 -17.37
CA GLN A 455 39.57 13.76 -18.65
C GLN A 455 38.87 12.39 -18.72
N PRO A 456 37.89 12.11 -17.84
CA PRO A 456 37.12 10.87 -17.92
C PRO A 456 36.29 10.81 -19.21
N ASP A 457 36.13 9.60 -19.75
CA ASP A 457 35.30 9.37 -20.94
C ASP A 457 33.88 9.91 -20.73
N ALA A 458 33.35 10.63 -21.73
CA ALA A 458 32.02 11.25 -21.74
C ALA A 458 31.80 12.42 -20.75
N TRP A 459 32.83 12.84 -20.03
CA TRP A 459 32.74 13.90 -19.02
C TRP A 459 33.67 15.08 -19.34
N THR A 460 33.18 16.28 -19.06
CA THR A 460 33.99 17.51 -19.07
C THR A 460 34.15 18.00 -17.65
N LEU A 461 35.38 17.92 -17.13
CA LEU A 461 35.73 18.44 -15.82
C LEU A 461 36.38 19.83 -15.94
N ARG A 462 36.01 20.75 -15.06
CA ARG A 462 36.59 22.09 -14.97
C ARG A 462 36.89 22.45 -13.52
N ALA A 463 38.16 22.51 -13.16
CA ALA A 463 38.63 23.05 -11.90
C ALA A 463 38.81 24.58 -11.98
N THR A 464 38.57 25.28 -10.87
CA THR A 464 38.77 26.74 -10.76
C THR A 464 39.88 27.16 -9.80
N ALA A 465 40.51 26.20 -9.14
CA ALA A 465 41.73 26.37 -8.35
C ALA A 465 42.72 25.23 -8.70
N ASP A 466 43.95 25.33 -8.20
CA ASP A 466 44.88 24.20 -8.16
C ASP A 466 44.34 23.19 -7.11
N SER A 467 43.27 22.49 -7.48
CA SER A 467 42.53 21.54 -6.66
C SER A 467 42.66 20.15 -7.23
N HIS A 468 42.60 19.13 -6.37
CA HIS A 468 42.17 17.80 -6.80
C HIS A 468 40.72 17.96 -7.24
N PHE A 469 40.45 17.74 -8.53
CA PHE A 469 39.12 17.74 -9.14
C PHE A 469 39.19 16.79 -10.33
N ASP A 470 39.24 15.51 -10.01
CA ASP A 470 39.65 14.42 -10.88
C ASP A 470 39.03 13.10 -10.41
N VAL A 471 38.95 12.13 -11.32
CA VAL A 471 38.43 10.79 -11.03
C VAL A 471 39.52 9.93 -10.39
N ARG A 472 39.18 9.24 -9.30
CA ARG A 472 40.12 8.48 -8.46
C ARG A 472 39.48 7.22 -7.88
N ALA A 473 40.34 6.28 -7.50
CA ALA A 473 39.95 5.09 -6.73
C ALA A 473 39.95 5.39 -5.22
N GLU A 474 39.29 6.48 -4.84
CA GLU A 474 39.19 7.00 -3.47
C GLU A 474 37.77 7.52 -3.26
N ASP A 475 37.24 7.33 -2.04
CA ASP A 475 35.96 7.88 -1.60
C ASP A 475 34.78 7.50 -2.51
N ILE A 476 34.84 6.26 -2.97
CA ILE A 476 33.95 5.59 -3.92
C ILE A 476 32.64 5.23 -3.23
N ARG A 477 31.51 5.44 -3.92
CA ARG A 477 30.23 4.91 -3.47
C ARG A 477 30.05 3.48 -3.95
N SER A 478 30.28 3.26 -5.25
CA SER A 478 30.18 1.94 -5.88
C SER A 478 31.20 1.81 -7.01
N GLY A 479 31.58 0.58 -7.36
CA GLY A 479 32.59 0.34 -8.39
C GLY A 479 34.02 0.61 -7.90
N ASP A 480 34.88 1.06 -8.82
CA ASP A 480 36.31 1.25 -8.61
C ASP A 480 36.72 2.73 -8.63
N TYR A 481 35.88 3.65 -9.13
CA TYR A 481 36.25 5.06 -9.31
C TYR A 481 35.12 6.04 -8.98
N ALA A 482 35.47 7.22 -8.46
CA ALA A 482 34.53 8.34 -8.27
C ALA A 482 35.18 9.67 -8.66
N LEU A 483 34.38 10.69 -8.97
CA LEU A 483 34.88 12.06 -9.05
C LEU A 483 35.19 12.53 -7.62
N HIS A 484 36.40 13.02 -7.39
CA HIS A 484 36.83 13.53 -6.09
C HIS A 484 37.27 14.98 -6.21
N TRP A 485 37.04 15.76 -5.14
CA TRP A 485 37.67 17.08 -5.01
C TRP A 485 38.20 17.39 -3.62
N TYR A 486 39.30 18.14 -3.61
CA TYR A 486 39.91 18.76 -2.45
C TYR A 486 40.72 19.99 -2.87
N SER A 487 40.71 21.05 -2.06
CA SER A 487 41.54 22.24 -2.31
C SER A 487 42.03 22.88 -1.03
N GLU A 488 43.33 23.18 -0.94
CA GLU A 488 43.92 23.98 0.16
C GLU A 488 43.51 25.47 0.09
N ARG A 489 42.89 25.90 -1.00
CA ARG A 489 42.39 27.27 -1.20
C ARG A 489 40.90 27.24 -1.45
N ALA A 490 40.22 28.34 -1.12
CA ALA A 490 38.82 28.50 -1.51
C ALA A 490 38.69 28.40 -3.05
N PHE A 491 37.65 27.72 -3.50
CA PHE A 491 37.34 27.52 -4.90
C PHE A 491 35.85 27.77 -5.14
N SER A 492 35.50 28.19 -6.34
CA SER A 492 34.12 28.42 -6.71
C SER A 492 33.84 27.96 -8.11
N ASN A 493 32.68 27.35 -8.31
CA ASN A 493 32.22 26.90 -9.61
C ASN A 493 33.18 25.93 -10.34
N SER A 494 33.81 25.02 -9.58
CA SER A 494 34.39 23.82 -10.20
C SER A 494 33.25 22.91 -10.63
N SER A 495 33.36 22.24 -11.77
CA SER A 495 32.21 21.54 -12.33
C SER A 495 32.55 20.26 -13.07
N ALA A 496 31.63 19.31 -13.00
CA ALA A 496 31.57 18.12 -13.83
C ALA A 496 30.31 18.19 -14.70
N GLU A 497 30.49 18.01 -16.01
CA GLU A 497 29.44 18.15 -17.01
C GLU A 497 29.40 16.91 -17.90
N THR A 498 28.19 16.44 -18.20
CA THR A 498 27.91 15.37 -19.16
C THR A 498 26.63 15.72 -19.93
N ALA A 499 26.29 14.93 -20.94
CA ALA A 499 25.10 15.15 -21.73
C ALA A 499 24.50 13.84 -22.22
N PHE A 500 23.18 13.84 -22.43
CA PHE A 500 22.45 12.72 -23.01
C PHE A 500 21.40 13.21 -24.01
N VAL A 501 20.78 12.25 -24.70
CA VAL A 501 19.66 12.47 -25.62
C VAL A 501 18.57 11.46 -25.26
N PRO A 502 17.33 11.90 -24.96
CA PRO A 502 16.20 11.02 -24.68
C PRO A 502 15.71 10.34 -25.97
N ASP A 503 15.31 9.08 -25.87
CA ASP A 503 14.80 8.31 -27.02
C ASP A 503 13.27 8.47 -27.20
N GLU A 504 12.58 8.99 -26.19
CA GLU A 504 11.13 9.19 -26.17
C GLU A 504 10.75 10.46 -25.37
N ASP A 505 9.53 10.96 -25.61
CA ASP A 505 8.99 12.10 -24.86
C ASP A 505 8.68 11.68 -23.41
N GLY A 506 8.95 12.57 -22.45
CA GLY A 506 8.67 12.31 -21.04
C GLY A 506 9.29 13.30 -20.08
N ILE A 507 9.13 13.04 -18.80
CA ILE A 507 9.78 13.77 -17.71
C ILE A 507 10.97 12.92 -17.26
N TYR A 508 12.16 13.51 -17.35
CA TYR A 508 13.41 12.82 -17.08
C TYR A 508 13.98 13.29 -15.74
N LYS A 509 14.39 12.32 -14.92
CA LYS A 509 15.08 12.57 -13.67
C LYS A 509 16.58 12.49 -13.91
N CYS A 510 17.29 13.53 -13.51
CA CYS A 510 18.74 13.59 -13.54
C CYS A 510 19.27 13.72 -12.11
N MET A 511 20.13 12.81 -11.66
CA MET A 511 20.65 12.80 -10.30
C MET A 511 22.12 12.39 -10.22
N VAL A 512 22.71 12.58 -9.05
CA VAL A 512 24.07 12.17 -8.71
C VAL A 512 24.14 11.84 -7.23
N TYR A 513 24.95 10.86 -6.83
CA TYR A 513 25.31 10.70 -5.42
C TYR A 513 26.46 11.61 -5.09
N ILE A 514 26.33 12.40 -4.03
CA ILE A 514 27.33 13.38 -3.61
C ILE A 514 27.59 13.28 -2.11
N GLN A 515 28.86 13.38 -1.72
CA GLN A 515 29.27 13.62 -0.33
C GLN A 515 30.24 14.80 -0.28
N GLY A 516 30.46 15.35 0.91
CA GLY A 516 31.43 16.43 1.10
C GLY A 516 31.28 17.11 2.44
N ASP A 517 32.25 17.93 2.81
CA ASP A 517 32.20 18.66 4.07
C ASP A 517 30.99 19.60 4.16
N THR A 518 30.59 19.95 5.38
CA THR A 518 29.38 20.74 5.62
C THR A 518 29.45 22.20 5.15
N THR A 519 30.63 22.67 4.75
CA THR A 519 30.82 24.03 4.21
C THR A 519 30.82 24.07 2.69
N MET A 520 30.95 22.92 2.03
CA MET A 520 30.84 22.78 0.59
C MET A 520 29.41 23.08 0.13
N GLN A 521 29.27 23.78 -0.99
CA GLN A 521 28.01 24.06 -1.66
C GLN A 521 28.00 23.41 -3.04
N TYR A 522 26.86 22.81 -3.41
CA TYR A 522 26.65 22.23 -4.73
C TYR A 522 25.41 22.80 -5.42
N GLN A 523 25.43 22.75 -6.75
CA GLN A 523 24.30 23.00 -7.63
C GLN A 523 24.30 21.96 -8.75
N LEU A 524 23.20 21.22 -8.88
CA LEU A 524 22.96 20.32 -10.00
C LEU A 524 21.98 21.00 -10.97
N THR A 525 22.33 21.10 -12.24
CA THR A 525 21.49 21.71 -13.28
C THR A 525 21.33 20.78 -14.48
N ALA A 526 20.13 20.73 -15.04
CA ALA A 526 19.86 20.16 -16.36
C ALA A 526 19.38 21.27 -17.30
N GLU A 527 19.97 21.37 -18.50
CA GLU A 527 19.65 22.39 -19.50
C GLU A 527 19.54 21.79 -20.91
N THR A 528 18.48 22.15 -21.62
CA THR A 528 18.32 21.81 -23.04
C THR A 528 18.79 22.94 -23.94
N ARG A 529 19.19 22.63 -25.18
CA ARG A 529 19.59 23.67 -26.15
C ARG A 529 18.51 24.71 -26.45
N ASN A 530 17.24 24.38 -26.20
CA ASN A 530 16.10 25.25 -26.45
C ASN A 530 15.75 26.13 -25.25
N GLY A 531 16.56 26.09 -24.18
CA GLY A 531 16.42 26.95 -23.01
C GLY A 531 15.53 26.40 -21.90
N LYS A 532 15.16 25.11 -21.93
CA LYS A 532 14.55 24.48 -20.74
C LYS A 532 15.61 24.23 -19.69
N THR A 533 15.33 24.58 -18.43
CA THR A 533 16.29 24.47 -17.33
C THR A 533 15.62 23.95 -16.07
N ALA A 534 16.28 23.04 -15.36
CA ALA A 534 15.91 22.62 -14.00
C ALA A 534 17.16 22.64 -13.10
N GLU A 535 17.00 23.04 -11.84
CA GLU A 535 18.12 23.12 -10.90
C GLU A 535 17.75 22.70 -9.46
N THR A 536 18.73 22.16 -8.75
CA THR A 536 18.69 21.97 -7.30
C THR A 536 20.01 22.40 -6.66
N LYS A 537 19.96 22.87 -5.42
CA LYS A 537 21.11 23.40 -4.67
C LYS A 537 21.13 22.82 -3.27
N GLY A 538 22.32 22.69 -2.71
CA GLY A 538 22.48 22.25 -1.32
C GLY A 538 23.92 22.36 -0.84
N SER A 539 24.17 21.78 0.32
CA SER A 539 25.48 21.72 0.95
C SER A 539 25.83 20.29 1.33
N GLY A 540 27.14 20.01 1.45
CA GLY A 540 27.62 18.70 1.91
C GLY A 540 27.13 18.35 3.31
N ALA A 541 27.10 17.06 3.63
CA ALA A 541 26.61 16.51 4.90
C ALA A 541 27.70 15.86 5.79
N GLY A 542 28.95 15.90 5.36
CA GLY A 542 30.09 15.27 6.02
C GLY A 542 30.60 14.02 5.29
N TRP A 543 31.71 13.50 5.80
CA TRP A 543 32.38 12.32 5.26
C TRP A 543 31.50 11.08 5.26
N ALA A 544 31.44 10.38 4.13
CA ALA A 544 30.66 9.17 3.88
C ALA A 544 29.15 9.33 4.13
N VAL A 545 28.65 10.56 4.23
CA VAL A 545 27.22 10.86 4.29
C VAL A 545 26.77 11.24 2.88
N TRP A 546 26.40 10.23 2.10
CA TRP A 546 25.97 10.39 0.71
C TRP A 546 24.56 10.99 0.62
N GLN A 547 24.42 12.02 -0.20
CA GLN A 547 23.19 12.71 -0.54
C GLN A 547 22.88 12.46 -2.02
N THR A 548 21.61 12.52 -2.42
CA THR A 548 21.16 12.30 -3.80
C THR A 548 20.38 13.50 -4.33
N PRO A 549 21.03 14.63 -4.63
CA PRO A 549 20.37 15.71 -5.34
C PRO A 549 19.89 15.24 -6.72
N TYR A 550 18.68 15.65 -7.08
CA TYR A 550 18.10 15.37 -8.39
C TYR A 550 17.35 16.59 -8.93
N VAL A 551 17.14 16.59 -10.25
CA VAL A 551 16.25 17.50 -10.97
C VAL A 551 15.33 16.69 -11.87
N GLU A 552 14.09 17.14 -12.04
CA GLU A 552 13.16 16.62 -13.05
C GLU A 552 13.03 17.65 -14.18
N ILE A 553 13.07 17.21 -15.43
CA ILE A 553 12.96 18.09 -16.61
C ILE A 553 12.11 17.44 -17.72
N PRO A 554 11.12 18.16 -18.28
CA PRO A 554 10.32 17.64 -19.39
C PRO A 554 11.09 17.72 -20.71
N LEU A 555 11.31 16.56 -21.34
CA LEU A 555 12.10 16.43 -22.56
C LEU A 555 11.30 15.81 -23.70
N THR A 556 11.66 16.23 -24.91
CA THR A 556 11.18 15.64 -26.16
C THR A 556 12.26 14.73 -26.74
N ALA A 557 11.87 13.61 -27.33
CA ALA A 557 12.75 12.66 -28.00
C ALA A 557 13.72 13.38 -28.96
N GLY A 558 15.01 13.07 -28.86
CA GLY A 558 16.06 13.69 -29.67
C GLY A 558 16.59 15.03 -29.15
N GLU A 559 16.04 15.59 -28.07
CA GLU A 559 16.52 16.85 -27.48
C GLU A 559 17.82 16.63 -26.67
N ARG A 560 18.94 17.24 -27.07
CA ARG A 560 20.19 17.12 -26.29
C ARG A 560 20.08 17.89 -24.98
N VAL A 561 20.34 17.20 -23.87
CA VAL A 561 20.34 17.76 -22.51
C VAL A 561 21.75 17.72 -21.94
N THR A 562 22.16 18.83 -21.33
CA THR A 562 23.42 18.93 -20.60
C THR A 562 23.12 18.93 -19.12
N VAL A 563 23.78 18.06 -18.37
CA VAL A 563 23.65 17.97 -16.91
C VAL A 563 24.99 18.30 -16.28
N LYS A 564 24.95 19.19 -15.28
CA LYS A 564 26.15 19.77 -14.69
C LYS A 564 26.03 19.85 -13.18
N LEU A 565 27.02 19.28 -12.50
CA LEU A 565 27.26 19.51 -11.08
C LEU A 565 28.30 20.61 -10.94
N THR A 566 27.97 21.63 -10.18
CA THR A 566 28.86 22.75 -9.84
C THR A 566 29.08 22.74 -8.34
N VAL A 567 30.34 22.74 -7.90
CA VAL A 567 30.72 22.75 -6.48
C VAL A 567 31.59 23.96 -6.15
N SER A 568 31.41 24.47 -4.94
CA SER A 568 32.18 25.58 -4.36
C SER A 568 32.49 25.28 -2.90
N GLY A 569 33.66 25.68 -2.42
CA GLY A 569 34.09 25.36 -1.07
C GLY A 569 35.15 26.31 -0.53
N GLY A 570 35.27 26.35 0.81
CA GLY A 570 36.35 27.05 1.50
C GLY A 570 37.70 26.34 1.35
N ALA A 571 38.75 26.94 1.92
CA ALA A 571 40.04 26.26 2.04
C ALA A 571 39.91 25.00 2.90
N GLY A 572 40.40 23.86 2.40
CA GLY A 572 40.30 22.55 3.04
C GLY A 572 38.99 21.80 2.75
N SER A 573 38.10 22.37 1.94
CA SER A 573 36.85 21.72 1.56
C SER A 573 37.10 20.52 0.63
N TYR A 574 36.32 19.46 0.83
CA TYR A 574 36.42 18.20 0.10
C TYR A 574 35.04 17.64 -0.27
N GLY A 575 35.04 16.65 -1.16
CA GLY A 575 33.89 15.81 -1.42
C GLY A 575 34.10 14.90 -2.60
N SER A 576 33.10 14.06 -2.85
CA SER A 576 33.09 13.13 -3.97
C SER A 576 31.70 13.07 -4.59
N ALA A 577 31.65 12.78 -5.89
CA ALA A 577 30.43 12.53 -6.62
C ALA A 577 30.57 11.23 -7.43
N ASP A 578 29.53 10.42 -7.41
CA ASP A 578 29.55 9.09 -8.00
C ASP A 578 28.16 8.68 -8.49
N ASP A 579 28.10 7.62 -9.29
CA ASP A 579 26.87 6.95 -9.72
C ASP A 579 25.81 7.91 -10.28
N TRP A 580 26.19 8.67 -11.32
CA TRP A 580 25.27 9.59 -11.98
C TRP A 580 24.16 8.86 -12.72
N PHE A 581 23.01 9.52 -12.81
CA PHE A 581 21.86 8.89 -13.41
C PHE A 581 20.99 9.87 -14.22
N ALA A 582 20.59 9.49 -15.43
CA ALA A 582 19.55 10.16 -16.21
C ALA A 582 18.64 9.16 -16.94
N GLY A 583 17.32 9.32 -16.79
CA GLY A 583 16.32 8.41 -17.36
C GLY A 583 14.90 8.95 -17.25
N LYS A 584 14.00 8.37 -18.05
CA LYS A 584 12.59 8.74 -18.04
C LYS A 584 11.96 8.23 -16.75
N GLU A 585 11.42 9.14 -15.96
CA GLU A 585 10.69 8.80 -14.74
C GLU A 585 9.19 8.68 -15.05
N LYS A 586 8.66 9.59 -15.88
CA LYS A 586 7.22 9.71 -16.10
C LYS A 586 6.92 10.06 -17.57
N ASP A 587 5.70 9.77 -18.04
CA ASP A 587 5.24 10.16 -19.38
C ASP A 587 5.10 11.70 -19.55
N PRO A 588 4.69 12.23 -20.71
CA PRO A 588 4.29 13.64 -20.80
C PRO A 588 3.00 13.94 -20.01
N LEU A 589 2.71 15.22 -19.79
CA LEU A 589 1.37 15.64 -19.36
C LEU A 589 0.34 15.21 -20.40
N GLN A 590 -0.74 14.58 -19.97
CA GLN A 590 -1.88 14.27 -20.81
C GLN A 590 -3.11 14.93 -20.20
N LEU A 591 -3.78 15.75 -21.01
CA LEU A 591 -5.08 16.31 -20.69
C LEU A 591 -6.17 15.43 -21.33
N ASP A 592 -7.33 15.32 -20.69
CA ASP A 592 -8.48 14.58 -21.23
C ASP A 592 -9.07 15.21 -22.49
N THR A 593 -8.85 16.51 -22.68
CA THR A 593 -9.26 17.24 -23.87
C THR A 593 -8.39 18.48 -24.10
N HIS A 594 -8.29 18.88 -25.37
CA HIS A 594 -7.65 20.12 -25.81
C HIS A 594 -8.65 21.17 -26.30
N GLU A 595 -9.94 20.83 -26.34
CA GLU A 595 -11.03 21.74 -26.68
C GLU A 595 -12.22 21.56 -25.73
N ILE A 596 -12.78 22.67 -25.26
CA ILE A 596 -13.91 22.67 -24.32
C ILE A 596 -14.92 23.73 -24.73
N THR A 597 -16.21 23.39 -24.63
CA THR A 597 -17.31 24.36 -24.61
C THR A 597 -17.92 24.40 -23.21
N MET A 598 -18.12 25.60 -22.67
CA MET A 598 -18.77 25.86 -21.38
C MET A 598 -19.86 26.93 -21.55
N HIS A 599 -20.86 26.95 -20.67
CA HIS A 599 -21.76 28.09 -20.52
C HIS A 599 -21.28 29.04 -19.41
N GLN A 600 -21.63 30.32 -19.52
CA GLN A 600 -21.30 31.31 -18.51
C GLN A 600 -21.81 30.87 -17.12
N LYS A 601 -20.98 31.05 -16.09
CA LYS A 601 -21.13 30.57 -14.69
C LYS A 601 -20.84 29.09 -14.45
N GLU A 602 -20.54 28.30 -15.47
CA GLU A 602 -20.09 26.92 -15.26
C GLU A 602 -18.67 26.87 -14.68
N LYS A 603 -18.43 25.84 -13.87
CA LYS A 603 -17.12 25.47 -13.34
C LYS A 603 -16.77 24.06 -13.84
N ARG A 604 -15.56 23.87 -14.35
CA ARG A 604 -15.09 22.57 -14.84
C ARG A 604 -13.66 22.29 -14.41
N GLN A 605 -13.42 21.10 -13.89
CA GLN A 605 -12.08 20.57 -13.67
C GLN A 605 -11.61 19.84 -14.95
N LEU A 606 -10.38 20.12 -15.39
CA LEU A 606 -9.69 19.32 -16.41
C LEU A 606 -9.18 18.04 -15.77
N ARG A 607 -9.31 16.90 -16.46
CA ARG A 607 -8.67 15.66 -16.00
C ARG A 607 -7.29 15.55 -16.62
N HIS A 608 -6.31 15.17 -15.82
CA HIS A 608 -4.93 15.03 -16.26
C HIS A 608 -4.18 13.99 -15.44
N ASN A 609 -3.09 13.44 -15.99
CA ASN A 609 -2.26 12.39 -15.36
C ASN A 609 -1.15 12.95 -14.43
N ARG A 610 -1.37 14.12 -13.81
CA ARG A 610 -0.33 14.87 -13.06
C ARG A 610 -0.86 15.50 -11.79
N GLU A 611 -0.02 15.59 -10.76
CA GLU A 611 -0.42 16.08 -9.43
C GLU A 611 -0.26 17.61 -9.27
N GLN A 612 0.70 18.23 -9.95
CA GLN A 612 1.02 19.66 -9.81
C GLN A 612 0.99 20.37 -11.16
N VAL A 613 -0.19 20.52 -11.75
CA VAL A 613 -0.39 21.32 -12.97
C VAL A 613 -0.95 22.68 -12.57
N GLU A 614 -0.22 23.74 -12.89
CA GLU A 614 -0.75 25.09 -12.79
C GLU A 614 -1.45 25.43 -14.11
N PHE A 615 -2.70 25.89 -14.06
CA PHE A 615 -3.41 26.37 -15.25
C PHE A 615 -3.38 27.89 -15.29
N VAL A 616 -3.09 28.45 -16.47
CA VAL A 616 -3.05 29.90 -16.70
C VAL A 616 -3.92 30.25 -17.90
N SER A 617 -4.95 31.07 -17.67
CA SER A 617 -5.81 31.57 -18.74
C SER A 617 -5.17 32.74 -19.48
N SER A 618 -5.25 32.74 -20.81
CA SER A 618 -4.84 33.85 -21.67
C SER A 618 -5.79 35.05 -21.57
N ASP A 619 -7.04 34.81 -21.16
CA ASP A 619 -8.07 35.83 -21.01
C ASP A 619 -8.91 35.58 -19.73
N PRO A 620 -8.49 36.17 -18.59
CA PRO A 620 -9.20 36.09 -17.32
C PRO A 620 -10.61 36.70 -17.31
N ASP A 621 -10.98 37.49 -18.33
CA ASP A 621 -12.33 38.04 -18.48
C ASP A 621 -13.29 37.03 -19.14
N VAL A 622 -12.76 35.92 -19.70
CA VAL A 622 -13.52 34.80 -20.28
C VAL A 622 -13.43 33.57 -19.38
N ILE A 623 -12.22 33.17 -18.97
CA ILE A 623 -11.97 32.02 -18.07
C ILE A 623 -11.08 32.46 -16.90
N GLN A 624 -11.59 32.30 -15.67
CA GLN A 624 -10.78 32.40 -14.45
C GLN A 624 -10.35 31.02 -13.96
N ILE A 625 -9.19 30.96 -13.32
CA ILE A 625 -8.67 29.72 -12.72
C ILE A 625 -8.89 29.80 -11.21
N ALA A 626 -9.61 28.83 -10.66
CA ALA A 626 -9.84 28.72 -9.24
C ALA A 626 -8.58 28.22 -8.49
N PRO A 627 -8.49 28.40 -7.16
CA PRO A 627 -7.36 27.90 -6.37
C PRO A 627 -7.15 26.39 -6.45
N ASP A 628 -8.20 25.62 -6.76
CA ASP A 628 -8.17 24.17 -6.98
C ASP A 628 -7.86 23.77 -8.44
N GLY A 629 -7.51 24.74 -9.30
CA GLY A 629 -7.17 24.52 -10.72
C GLY A 629 -8.37 24.41 -11.66
N SER A 630 -9.61 24.46 -11.15
CA SER A 630 -10.81 24.46 -12.00
C SER A 630 -10.91 25.71 -12.88
N LEU A 631 -11.44 25.53 -14.09
CA LEU A 631 -11.83 26.59 -15.00
C LEU A 631 -13.20 27.14 -14.60
N ILE A 632 -13.33 28.45 -14.48
CA ILE A 632 -14.58 29.16 -14.21
C ILE A 632 -14.91 30.03 -15.42
N ALA A 633 -16.02 29.74 -16.10
CA ALA A 633 -16.53 30.53 -17.21
C ALA A 633 -17.18 31.82 -16.71
N VAL A 634 -16.50 32.96 -16.90
CA VAL A 634 -16.95 34.27 -16.41
C VAL A 634 -17.52 35.17 -17.50
N GLY A 635 -17.03 35.06 -18.74
CA GLY A 635 -17.45 35.90 -19.86
C GLY A 635 -17.60 35.12 -21.16
N VAL A 636 -18.49 35.57 -22.06
CA VAL A 636 -18.74 34.93 -23.35
C VAL A 636 -17.61 35.23 -24.32
N GLY A 637 -17.00 34.20 -24.92
CA GLY A 637 -15.83 34.36 -25.79
C GLY A 637 -15.01 33.10 -25.91
N THR A 638 -13.76 33.22 -26.35
CA THR A 638 -12.81 32.10 -26.43
C THR A 638 -11.52 32.48 -25.71
N ALA A 639 -10.99 31.58 -24.88
CA ALA A 639 -9.71 31.74 -24.19
C ALA A 639 -8.84 30.50 -24.38
N GLU A 640 -7.51 30.69 -24.39
CA GLU A 640 -6.54 29.61 -24.25
C GLU A 640 -6.25 29.41 -22.76
N VAL A 641 -6.18 28.17 -22.31
CA VAL A 641 -5.73 27.81 -20.97
C VAL A 641 -4.48 26.97 -21.10
N HIS A 642 -3.38 27.49 -20.58
CA HIS A 642 -2.07 26.86 -20.63
C HIS A 642 -1.83 26.03 -19.37
N ALA A 643 -1.48 24.76 -19.54
CA ALA A 643 -0.99 23.91 -18.48
C ALA A 643 0.52 24.12 -18.30
N VAL A 644 0.92 24.47 -17.08
CA VAL A 644 2.27 24.80 -16.68
C VAL A 644 2.76 23.75 -15.68
N LEU A 645 3.86 23.09 -16.02
CA LEU A 645 4.57 22.14 -15.17
C LEU A 645 5.98 22.66 -14.91
N PHE A 646 6.40 22.67 -13.64
CA PHE A 646 7.72 23.16 -13.23
C PHE A 646 8.05 24.57 -13.76
N GLY A 647 7.04 25.44 -13.84
CA GLY A 647 7.17 26.80 -14.38
C GLY A 647 7.32 26.88 -15.91
N GLN A 648 7.13 25.77 -16.63
CA GLN A 648 7.19 25.71 -18.09
C GLN A 648 5.83 25.37 -18.70
N HIS A 649 5.48 26.06 -19.77
CA HIS A 649 4.28 25.75 -20.55
C HIS A 649 4.44 24.39 -21.25
N THR A 650 3.45 23.51 -21.08
CA THR A 650 3.49 22.13 -21.58
C THR A 650 2.36 21.81 -22.55
N GLU A 651 1.12 22.17 -22.24
CA GLU A 651 -0.06 21.89 -23.07
C GLU A 651 -1.01 23.11 -23.10
N THR A 652 -1.82 23.24 -24.16
CA THR A 652 -2.85 24.29 -24.30
C THR A 652 -4.23 23.67 -24.49
N VAL A 653 -5.24 24.21 -23.79
CA VAL A 653 -6.67 23.90 -24.00
C VAL A 653 -7.38 25.14 -24.54
N PHE A 654 -8.15 24.98 -25.62
CA PHE A 654 -9.01 26.03 -26.16
C PHE A 654 -10.40 25.95 -25.52
N VAL A 655 -10.82 27.00 -24.84
CA VAL A 655 -12.11 27.05 -24.14
C VAL A 655 -13.03 28.08 -24.80
N THR A 656 -14.19 27.64 -25.27
CA THR A 656 -15.27 28.48 -25.79
C THR A 656 -16.37 28.62 -24.75
N VAL A 657 -16.66 29.84 -24.32
CA VAL A 657 -17.74 30.14 -23.38
C VAL A 657 -18.95 30.73 -24.12
N LEU A 658 -20.09 30.06 -24.00
CA LEU A 658 -21.38 30.47 -24.51
C LEU A 658 -22.17 31.28 -23.46
N PRO A 659 -23.20 32.06 -23.85
CA PRO A 659 -24.10 32.72 -22.90
C PRO A 659 -24.73 31.73 -21.91
N GLU A 660 -25.06 32.23 -20.71
CA GLU A 660 -25.73 31.46 -19.65
C GLU A 660 -26.95 30.69 -20.20
N GLU A 661 -27.02 29.40 -19.91
CA GLU A 661 -28.17 28.57 -20.26
C GLU A 661 -29.40 29.06 -19.47
N LYS A 662 -30.51 29.36 -20.15
CA LYS A 662 -31.72 29.84 -19.46
C LYS A 662 -32.22 28.73 -18.52
N ALA A 663 -32.37 29.06 -17.24
CA ALA A 663 -32.99 28.16 -16.25
C ALA A 663 -34.33 27.62 -16.77
N LEU A 664 -34.50 26.29 -16.66
CA LEU A 664 -35.74 25.60 -16.98
C LEU A 664 -36.87 26.12 -16.08
N PRO A 665 -38.11 26.22 -16.60
CA PRO A 665 -39.21 26.88 -15.91
C PRO A 665 -39.84 26.00 -14.81
N ASP A 666 -39.10 25.70 -13.75
CA ASP A 666 -39.64 25.06 -12.54
C ASP A 666 -40.27 26.12 -11.63
N LEU A 667 -41.59 26.26 -11.72
CA LEU A 667 -42.39 27.21 -10.95
C LEU A 667 -42.81 26.64 -9.59
N ASN A 668 -42.90 25.33 -9.49
CA ASN A 668 -43.43 24.65 -8.32
C ASN A 668 -42.33 24.19 -7.34
N GLU A 669 -41.06 24.33 -7.73
CA GLU A 669 -39.86 24.03 -6.96
C GLU A 669 -39.73 22.54 -6.59
N ASP A 670 -40.28 21.64 -7.42
CA ASP A 670 -40.11 20.18 -7.25
C ASP A 670 -38.81 19.64 -7.88
N GLY A 671 -37.98 20.51 -8.46
CA GLY A 671 -36.72 20.17 -9.11
C GLY A 671 -36.89 19.68 -10.55
N SER A 672 -38.08 19.82 -11.13
CA SER A 672 -38.38 19.44 -12.51
C SER A 672 -39.23 20.49 -13.22
N ALA A 673 -38.87 20.85 -14.46
CA ALA A 673 -39.71 21.70 -15.30
C ALA A 673 -40.65 20.82 -16.12
N ASP A 674 -41.90 20.69 -15.69
CA ASP A 674 -42.86 19.79 -16.29
C ASP A 674 -44.25 20.42 -16.50
N CYS A 675 -45.22 19.61 -16.92
CA CYS A 675 -46.57 20.10 -17.21
C CYS A 675 -47.28 20.74 -16.01
N LYS A 676 -46.83 20.47 -14.78
CA LYS A 676 -47.36 21.07 -13.54
C LYS A 676 -46.99 22.56 -13.46
N ASP A 677 -45.81 22.96 -13.92
CA ASP A 677 -45.37 24.36 -13.94
C ASP A 677 -46.16 25.20 -14.93
N ALA A 678 -46.33 24.70 -16.16
CA ALA A 678 -47.20 25.32 -17.14
C ALA A 678 -48.64 25.42 -16.64
N LYS A 679 -49.10 24.45 -15.84
CA LYS A 679 -50.44 24.48 -15.23
C LYS A 679 -50.55 25.54 -14.13
N LEU A 680 -49.49 25.77 -13.37
CA LEU A 680 -49.40 26.79 -12.33
C LEU A 680 -49.50 28.21 -12.94
N LEU A 681 -48.73 28.47 -14.00
CA LEU A 681 -48.84 29.72 -14.76
C LEU A 681 -50.22 29.86 -15.41
N GLN A 682 -50.77 28.79 -15.98
CA GLN A 682 -52.12 28.81 -16.56
C GLN A 682 -53.19 29.14 -15.50
N GLN A 683 -53.09 28.60 -14.28
CA GLN A 683 -54.02 28.90 -13.20
C GLN A 683 -53.92 30.34 -12.75
N TYR A 684 -52.70 30.89 -12.65
CA TYR A 684 -52.47 32.30 -12.37
C TYR A 684 -53.10 33.21 -13.43
N LEU A 685 -52.88 32.94 -14.73
CA LEU A 685 -53.44 33.73 -15.83
C LEU A 685 -54.98 33.68 -15.90
N LEU A 686 -55.59 32.60 -15.40
CA LEU A 686 -57.04 32.45 -15.30
C LEU A 686 -57.64 33.04 -14.02
N GLY A 687 -56.82 33.64 -13.14
CA GLY A 687 -57.25 34.21 -11.86
C GLY A 687 -57.61 33.18 -10.79
N ASN A 688 -57.22 31.91 -10.98
CA ASN A 688 -57.53 30.78 -10.10
C ASN A 688 -56.36 30.37 -9.20
N GLY A 689 -55.31 31.19 -9.11
CA GLY A 689 -54.12 30.96 -8.30
C GLY A 689 -53.27 32.22 -8.14
N THR A 690 -52.20 32.13 -7.36
CA THR A 690 -51.24 33.23 -7.12
C THR A 690 -49.82 32.71 -7.34
N LEU A 691 -48.94 33.57 -7.86
CA LEU A 691 -47.49 33.32 -7.93
C LEU A 691 -46.77 34.24 -6.94
N THR A 692 -45.67 33.76 -6.36
CA THR A 692 -44.73 34.62 -5.61
C THR A 692 -44.01 35.57 -6.57
N ALA A 693 -43.33 36.58 -6.03
CA ALA A 693 -42.53 37.50 -6.86
C ALA A 693 -41.40 36.77 -7.60
N GLU A 694 -40.78 35.78 -6.95
CA GLU A 694 -39.73 34.94 -7.54
C GLU A 694 -40.29 34.03 -8.64
N GLN A 695 -41.43 33.39 -8.40
CA GLN A 695 -42.15 32.60 -9.41
C GLN A 695 -42.59 33.47 -10.60
N ALA A 696 -42.98 34.72 -10.37
CA ALA A 696 -43.35 35.64 -11.45
C ALA A 696 -42.16 36.01 -12.36
N VAL A 697 -40.95 36.08 -11.81
CA VAL A 697 -39.72 36.29 -12.60
C VAL A 697 -39.39 35.04 -13.42
N ILE A 698 -39.52 33.84 -12.85
CA ILE A 698 -39.30 32.57 -13.55
C ILE A 698 -40.34 32.35 -14.66
N ALA A 699 -41.59 32.76 -14.41
CA ALA A 699 -42.70 32.62 -15.34
C ALA A 699 -42.63 33.57 -16.54
N ASP A 700 -41.89 34.67 -16.46
CA ASP A 700 -41.73 35.64 -17.55
C ASP A 700 -40.66 35.15 -18.54
N ARG A 701 -41.08 34.37 -19.54
CA ARG A 701 -40.16 33.65 -20.43
C ARG A 701 -39.63 34.51 -21.57
N ASN A 702 -40.35 35.57 -21.91
CA ASN A 702 -39.93 36.54 -22.91
C ASN A 702 -39.27 37.80 -22.32
N ALA A 703 -39.20 37.91 -20.99
CA ALA A 703 -38.59 39.01 -20.23
C ALA A 703 -39.24 40.38 -20.50
N ASP A 704 -40.54 40.42 -20.80
CA ASP A 704 -41.29 41.66 -21.05
C ASP A 704 -41.95 42.27 -19.81
N GLN A 705 -41.73 41.64 -18.65
CA GLN A 705 -42.28 41.98 -17.33
C GLN A 705 -43.80 41.84 -17.24
N LYS A 706 -44.44 41.12 -18.18
CA LYS A 706 -45.89 40.92 -18.22
C LYS A 706 -46.24 39.46 -18.46
N LEU A 707 -46.61 38.77 -17.38
CA LEU A 707 -47.13 37.41 -17.48
C LEU A 707 -48.40 37.34 -18.32
N ASN A 708 -48.32 36.66 -19.46
CA ASN A 708 -49.42 36.49 -20.38
C ASN A 708 -49.37 35.14 -21.12
N ALA A 709 -50.28 34.94 -22.08
CA ALA A 709 -50.39 33.68 -22.82
C ALA A 709 -49.15 33.35 -23.67
N VAL A 710 -48.33 34.35 -24.03
CA VAL A 710 -47.07 34.17 -24.74
C VAL A 710 -46.08 33.42 -23.85
N ASP A 711 -45.95 33.81 -22.58
CA ASP A 711 -45.06 33.13 -21.62
C ASP A 711 -45.46 31.68 -21.39
N LEU A 712 -46.77 31.43 -21.23
CA LEU A 712 -47.30 30.08 -21.11
C LEU A 712 -47.04 29.22 -22.36
N THR A 713 -47.01 29.84 -23.53
CA THR A 713 -46.71 29.14 -24.79
C THR A 713 -45.23 28.80 -24.89
N ILE A 714 -44.35 29.74 -24.57
CA ILE A 714 -42.90 29.53 -24.54
C ILE A 714 -42.54 28.44 -23.52
N MET A 715 -43.08 28.54 -22.31
CA MET A 715 -42.89 27.57 -21.24
C MET A 715 -43.30 26.15 -21.67
N LYS A 716 -44.44 26.00 -22.35
CA LYS A 716 -44.87 24.70 -22.89
C LYS A 716 -43.94 24.17 -24.00
N CYS A 717 -43.36 25.04 -24.83
CA CYS A 717 -42.38 24.61 -25.82
C CYS A 717 -41.09 24.15 -25.16
N GLU A 718 -40.63 24.84 -24.10
CA GLU A 718 -39.43 24.50 -23.34
C GLU A 718 -39.58 23.19 -22.55
N ILE A 719 -40.77 22.89 -22.00
CA ILE A 719 -41.05 21.63 -21.29
C ILE A 719 -41.09 20.41 -22.24
N ASN A 720 -41.40 20.61 -23.52
CA ASN A 720 -41.61 19.52 -24.49
C ASN A 720 -40.37 19.22 -25.36
N ASN A 721 -39.31 20.03 -25.25
CA ASN A 721 -38.01 19.81 -25.91
C ASN A 721 -37.01 19.31 -24.88
#